data_AF-A0A0D3ESQ9-F1
#
_entry.id   AF-A0A0D3ESQ9-F1
#
_cell.length_a   1.000
_cell.length_b   1.000
_cell.length_c   1.000
_cell.angle_alpha   90.00
_cell.angle_beta   90.00
_cell.angle_gamma   90.00
#
_symmetry.space_group_name_H-M   'P 1'
#
loop_
_entity.id
_entity.type
_entity.pdbx_description
1 polymer ?
#
loop_
_entity_poly.entity_id
_entity_poly.type
_entity_poly.pdbx_seq_one_letter_code
_entity_poly.pdbx_strand_id
1 'polypeptide(L)'
;MAHLPLLLLSLLLIGVHASVSHGSPLPPTYNTSICSKSYKCGGVNISYPFYLSNATGETYDYTQFSCGYTDLKIFCSRDRPGRNETPTILLGGDNYTVLNIIYDSQTIVLADTDALRGGSCPRVRHNFTFGQAYEWLQYTGSPDNLTFFFGCKLNLAPPIVPGLVSVADQYQINCKTFSNGPDGGDSFVFTSGELEAPAESELARRCSQVIVVPVNGSILNSSNQSALPSGGYGQVLNKGFDLAWNSRKDDQCNKCEQSRGYCSYSQNRIFLGCLCSDGKVGSQSQDCRRFKPREEKKTFLKKYRHRRISKGTPRIESFLQRNGTLHPKRYTYTEVKRMTKSFAEKLGHGGFGAVYRGNLSDGRQVAVKMLKDSKGDGEEFINEVASISRTSHVNVVTLLGFCLHRSKRALIYEYMPNGSLERYAFRKNSKGELSLTWEKLFDVAVGIARGLEYLHRGCSTRIVHFDIKPHNILLDQEFCPKISDFGMAKLCANKESIVSIAGARGTIGYIAPEVYSKQFGAISSKSDVYSYGMMILEMVGARERNIDANSESSSHYFPQWIYEHIDEYCISSSEIDGETTELVRKMVVVALWCIQVVPTNRPTMTRVVEMLEGSTGGLELPPKVLLSCSDFRSQKFTVRRRPNRFRSQGPATAVAQDAASAEKASAAGCIRRVEGDGLV
;
A
#
# COMPACT_ATOMS: atom_id res chain seq x y z
N MET A 1 62.79 -23.87 -37.43
CA MET A 1 62.16 -23.48 -38.71
C MET A 1 60.65 -23.62 -38.55
N ALA A 2 59.90 -22.61 -39.03
CA ALA A 2 58.43 -22.57 -39.17
C ALA A 2 57.62 -22.58 -37.84
N HIS A 3 56.66 -21.70 -37.56
CA HIS A 3 56.04 -20.59 -38.29
C HIS A 3 55.34 -19.62 -37.31
N LEU A 4 55.57 -18.32 -37.58
CA LEU A 4 54.70 -17.14 -37.47
C LEU A 4 54.18 -16.59 -36.10
N PRO A 5 54.15 -15.24 -35.94
CA PRO A 5 54.13 -14.56 -34.65
C PRO A 5 52.76 -13.96 -34.29
N LEU A 6 52.37 -14.10 -33.02
CA LEU A 6 51.24 -13.36 -32.41
C LEU A 6 51.77 -12.11 -31.68
N LEU A 7 52.30 -11.14 -32.43
CA LEU A 7 52.84 -9.89 -31.88
C LEU A 7 52.66 -8.75 -32.90
N LEU A 8 51.40 -8.43 -33.20
CA LEU A 8 51.00 -7.22 -33.93
C LEU A 8 49.50 -6.97 -33.70
N LEU A 9 49.16 -6.48 -32.50
CA LEU A 9 47.85 -5.86 -32.21
C LEU A 9 47.92 -5.07 -30.88
N SER A 10 48.90 -4.18 -30.76
CA SER A 10 49.02 -3.22 -29.66
C SER A 10 48.57 -1.79 -30.03
N LEU A 11 47.94 -1.58 -31.19
CA LEU A 11 47.43 -0.27 -31.63
C LEU A 11 46.14 -0.42 -32.42
N LEU A 12 44.98 -0.48 -31.74
CA LEU A 12 43.65 -0.04 -32.20
C LEU A 12 42.56 -0.54 -31.23
N LEU A 13 42.43 0.09 -30.07
CA LEU A 13 41.15 0.18 -29.37
C LEU A 13 40.97 1.63 -28.95
N ILE A 14 40.77 2.48 -29.96
CA ILE A 14 40.11 3.76 -29.79
C ILE A 14 38.76 3.43 -29.16
N GLY A 15 38.53 3.99 -27.96
CA GLY A 15 37.27 3.87 -27.27
C GLY A 15 36.14 4.41 -28.14
N VAL A 16 35.39 3.50 -28.77
CA VAL A 16 33.99 3.78 -29.08
C VAL A 16 33.28 3.67 -27.73
N HIS A 17 33.20 4.79 -27.03
CA HIS A 17 32.08 5.00 -26.13
C HIS A 17 30.82 4.89 -26.99
N ALA A 18 30.24 3.70 -27.05
CA ALA A 18 28.83 3.57 -27.37
C ALA A 18 28.10 4.36 -26.29
N SER A 19 27.79 5.61 -26.64
CA SER A 19 26.87 6.43 -25.88
C SER A 19 25.59 5.61 -25.83
N VAL A 20 25.19 5.19 -24.63
CA VAL A 20 23.82 4.72 -24.42
C VAL A 20 22.94 5.84 -24.98
N SER A 21 22.19 5.55 -26.05
CA SER A 21 21.42 6.57 -26.74
C SER A 21 20.36 7.11 -25.80
N HIS A 22 20.66 8.25 -25.18
CA HIS A 22 19.61 9.17 -24.79
C HIS A 22 18.95 9.59 -26.09
N GLY A 23 17.71 9.15 -26.31
CA GLY A 23 16.94 9.50 -27.50
C GLY A 23 17.06 11.00 -27.78
N SER A 24 17.25 11.33 -29.06
CA SER A 24 17.53 12.69 -29.53
C SER A 24 16.48 13.68 -28.99
N PRO A 25 16.88 14.90 -28.59
CA PRO A 25 15.96 15.87 -28.02
C PRO A 25 14.84 16.20 -29.01
N LEU A 26 13.63 16.41 -28.49
CA LEU A 26 12.50 16.89 -29.29
C LEU A 26 12.87 18.19 -30.03
N PRO A 27 12.27 18.44 -31.22
CA PRO A 27 12.44 19.71 -31.89
C PRO A 27 11.95 20.86 -30.99
N PRO A 28 12.49 22.09 -31.14
CA PRO A 28 12.11 23.24 -30.31
C PRO A 28 10.63 23.63 -30.44
N THR A 29 10.00 23.24 -31.55
CA THR A 29 8.58 23.42 -31.85
C THR A 29 8.00 22.15 -32.47
N TYR A 30 6.71 21.93 -32.32
CA TYR A 30 6.01 20.77 -32.88
C TYR A 30 4.67 21.17 -33.49
N ASN A 31 4.12 20.31 -34.35
CA ASN A 31 2.76 20.51 -34.86
C ASN A 31 1.75 20.23 -33.75
N THR A 32 1.06 21.27 -33.29
CA THR A 32 0.07 21.18 -32.20
C THR A 32 -1.04 20.19 -32.50
N SER A 33 -1.38 19.91 -33.77
CA SER A 33 -2.41 18.93 -34.16
C SER A 33 -2.15 17.53 -33.61
N ILE A 34 -0.89 17.17 -33.36
CA ILE A 34 -0.50 15.89 -32.74
C ILE A 34 -1.12 15.74 -31.35
N CYS A 35 -1.31 16.85 -30.62
CA CYS A 35 -1.86 16.89 -29.27
C CYS A 35 -3.24 17.57 -29.17
N SER A 36 -3.72 18.24 -30.22
CA SER A 36 -4.89 19.11 -30.14
C SER A 36 -6.13 18.51 -30.81
N LYS A 37 -7.27 18.77 -30.13
CA LYS A 37 -8.63 18.28 -30.33
C LYS A 37 -8.83 16.79 -30.03
N SER A 38 -9.96 16.49 -29.39
CA SER A 38 -10.49 15.13 -29.28
C SER A 38 -10.83 14.62 -30.69
N TYR A 39 -10.32 13.46 -31.05
CA TYR A 39 -10.60 12.80 -32.32
C TYR A 39 -11.73 11.81 -32.14
N LYS A 40 -12.72 11.82 -33.03
CA LYS A 40 -13.77 10.83 -33.01
C LYS A 40 -13.38 9.65 -33.90
N CYS A 41 -13.24 8.47 -33.32
CA CYS A 41 -13.05 7.22 -34.05
C CYS A 41 -14.30 6.35 -33.81
N GLY A 42 -15.12 6.19 -34.85
CA GLY A 42 -16.43 5.56 -34.72
C GLY A 42 -17.32 6.31 -33.73
N GLY A 43 -17.68 5.65 -32.62
CA GLY A 43 -18.48 6.23 -31.54
C GLY A 43 -17.69 6.88 -30.40
N VAL A 44 -16.36 6.74 -30.38
CA VAL A 44 -15.52 7.08 -29.22
C VAL A 44 -14.74 8.36 -29.46
N ASN A 45 -14.76 9.26 -28.48
CA ASN A 45 -13.91 10.46 -28.46
C ASN A 45 -12.56 10.13 -27.82
N ILE A 46 -11.47 10.34 -28.56
CA ILE A 46 -10.10 10.05 -28.18
C ILE A 46 -9.37 11.37 -27.97
N SER A 47 -8.96 11.61 -26.73
CA SER A 47 -8.09 12.69 -26.30
C SER A 47 -7.04 12.20 -25.32
N TYR A 48 -6.01 13.03 -25.11
CA TYR A 48 -4.96 12.80 -24.13
C TYR A 48 -5.51 12.27 -22.78
N PRO A 49 -4.90 11.23 -22.17
CA PRO A 49 -3.60 10.65 -22.49
C PRO A 49 -3.59 9.59 -23.61
N PHE A 50 -4.76 9.25 -24.16
CA PHE A 50 -4.88 8.38 -25.34
C PHE A 50 -4.64 9.18 -26.61
N TYR A 51 -4.11 8.52 -27.64
CA TYR A 51 -3.81 9.18 -28.92
C TYR A 51 -3.96 8.23 -30.10
N LEU A 52 -4.22 8.80 -31.28
CA LEU A 52 -4.33 8.01 -32.50
C LEU A 52 -2.97 7.52 -32.96
N SER A 53 -2.91 6.30 -33.48
CA SER A 53 -1.67 5.68 -33.96
C SER A 53 -1.02 6.43 -35.13
N ASN A 54 -1.79 7.20 -35.89
CA ASN A 54 -1.30 8.03 -36.99
C ASN A 54 -0.92 9.46 -36.55
N ALA A 55 -1.13 9.82 -35.28
CA ALA A 55 -0.77 11.11 -34.71
C ALA A 55 0.63 11.05 -34.08
N THR A 56 1.66 10.90 -34.91
CA THR A 56 3.07 10.88 -34.50
C THR A 56 3.87 11.97 -35.22
N GLY A 57 4.82 12.60 -34.52
CA GLY A 57 5.81 13.50 -35.09
C GLY A 57 7.19 12.84 -35.19
N GLU A 58 8.12 13.47 -35.91
CA GLU A 58 9.50 12.97 -36.07
C GLU A 58 10.52 14.00 -35.54
N THR A 59 11.55 13.52 -34.84
CA THR A 59 12.70 14.35 -34.44
C THR A 59 13.68 14.52 -35.61
N TYR A 60 14.70 15.39 -35.46
CA TYR A 60 15.73 15.64 -36.49
C TYR A 60 16.54 14.41 -36.91
N ASP A 61 16.51 13.34 -36.10
CA ASP A 61 17.18 12.06 -36.35
C ASP A 61 16.15 10.95 -36.69
N TYR A 62 15.01 11.34 -37.27
CA TYR A 62 13.92 10.45 -37.69
C TYR A 62 13.33 9.58 -36.56
N THR A 63 13.55 9.94 -35.29
CA THR A 63 12.94 9.22 -34.17
C THR A 63 11.50 9.67 -34.00
N GLN A 64 10.55 8.74 -34.07
CA GLN A 64 9.14 9.06 -33.90
C GLN A 64 8.78 9.32 -32.43
N PHE A 65 8.00 10.37 -32.21
CA PHE A 65 7.44 10.74 -30.92
C PHE A 65 5.92 10.91 -31.01
N SER A 66 5.25 10.72 -29.88
CA SER A 66 3.79 10.76 -29.79
C SER A 66 3.32 11.61 -28.62
N CYS A 67 2.09 12.09 -28.71
CA CYS A 67 1.47 12.89 -27.67
C CYS A 67 0.52 12.03 -26.82
N GLY A 68 0.96 11.61 -25.63
CA GLY A 68 0.25 10.62 -24.82
C GLY A 68 1.17 9.52 -24.33
N TYR A 69 0.63 8.57 -23.56
CA TYR A 69 1.43 7.49 -22.99
C TYR A 69 1.61 6.37 -24.00
N THR A 70 2.84 5.88 -24.22
CA THR A 70 3.20 4.95 -25.31
C THR A 70 2.24 3.75 -25.47
N ASP A 71 1.75 3.18 -24.36
CA ASP A 71 0.87 2.01 -24.37
C ASP A 71 -0.63 2.35 -24.56
N LEU A 72 -1.00 3.63 -24.56
CA LEU A 72 -2.37 4.12 -24.73
C LEU A 72 -2.67 4.58 -26.16
N LYS A 73 -1.91 4.05 -27.13
CA LYS A 73 -2.09 4.29 -28.56
C LYS A 73 -3.32 3.54 -29.08
N ILE A 74 -4.22 4.25 -29.74
CA ILE A 74 -5.43 3.70 -30.35
C ILE A 74 -5.30 3.70 -31.87
N PHE A 75 -5.51 2.53 -32.48
CA PHE A 75 -5.65 2.35 -33.91
C PHE A 75 -7.11 2.61 -34.30
N CYS A 76 -7.31 3.34 -35.39
CA CYS A 76 -8.64 3.61 -35.93
C CYS A 76 -8.73 3.01 -37.32
N SER A 77 -9.35 1.83 -37.43
CA SER A 77 -9.37 1.05 -38.67
C SER A 77 -10.77 1.03 -39.29
N ARG A 78 -10.83 1.08 -40.62
CA ARG A 78 -12.05 0.83 -41.39
C ARG A 78 -12.01 -0.57 -41.97
N ASP A 79 -12.87 -1.45 -41.48
CA ASP A 79 -12.95 -2.82 -41.95
C ASP A 79 -13.53 -2.91 -43.38
N ARG A 80 -14.41 -1.98 -43.78
CA ARG A 80 -15.00 -1.90 -45.14
C ARG A 80 -15.37 -0.44 -45.52
N PRO A 81 -15.37 -0.08 -46.82
CA PRO A 81 -15.94 1.18 -47.28
C PRO A 81 -17.41 1.30 -46.86
N GLY A 82 -17.80 2.40 -46.21
CA GLY A 82 -19.17 2.66 -45.75
C GLY A 82 -19.54 2.19 -44.34
N ARG A 83 -18.62 1.54 -43.61
CA ARG A 83 -18.81 1.23 -42.17
C ARG A 83 -18.13 2.29 -41.29
N ASN A 84 -18.67 2.48 -40.08
CA ASN A 84 -18.02 3.30 -39.05
C ASN A 84 -16.65 2.71 -38.69
N GLU A 85 -15.71 3.60 -38.37
CA GLU A 85 -14.38 3.21 -37.89
C GLU A 85 -14.46 2.47 -36.55
N THR A 86 -13.56 1.51 -36.35
CA THR A 86 -13.45 0.74 -35.10
C THR A 86 -12.18 1.18 -34.36
N PRO A 87 -12.30 1.73 -33.13
CA PRO A 87 -11.15 2.05 -32.29
C PRO A 87 -10.62 0.80 -31.59
N THR A 88 -9.34 0.50 -31.77
CA THR A 88 -8.69 -0.69 -31.21
C THR A 88 -7.41 -0.29 -30.47
N ILE A 89 -7.19 -0.83 -29.28
CA ILE A 89 -5.95 -0.67 -28.51
C ILE A 89 -5.23 -2.02 -28.44
N LEU A 90 -3.90 -1.99 -28.56
CA LEU A 90 -3.07 -3.20 -28.48
C LEU A 90 -2.47 -3.32 -27.07
N LEU A 91 -2.88 -4.34 -26.32
CA LEU A 91 -2.42 -4.60 -24.95
C LEU A 91 -2.02 -6.08 -24.87
N GLY A 92 -0.85 -6.39 -24.32
CA GLY A 92 -0.35 -7.77 -24.21
C GLY A 92 0.11 -8.41 -25.53
N GLY A 93 0.01 -7.69 -26.65
CA GLY A 93 0.12 -8.27 -28.00
C GLY A 93 -1.23 -8.61 -28.62
N ASP A 94 -2.33 -8.40 -27.88
CA ASP A 94 -3.70 -8.70 -28.29
C ASP A 94 -4.52 -7.42 -28.54
N ASN A 95 -5.53 -7.54 -29.40
CA ASN A 95 -6.35 -6.42 -29.85
C ASN A 95 -7.65 -6.29 -29.05
N TYR A 96 -7.85 -5.14 -28.40
CA TYR A 96 -9.08 -4.82 -27.69
C TYR A 96 -9.80 -3.68 -28.37
N THR A 97 -11.09 -3.86 -28.60
CA THR A 97 -11.95 -2.79 -29.10
C THR A 97 -12.29 -1.85 -27.96
N VAL A 98 -12.09 -0.55 -28.18
CA VAL A 98 -12.43 0.49 -27.22
C VAL A 98 -13.92 0.80 -27.34
N LEU A 99 -14.70 0.44 -26.33
CA LEU A 99 -16.14 0.70 -26.34
C LEU A 99 -16.45 2.13 -25.89
N ASN A 100 -15.72 2.63 -24.88
CA ASN A 100 -15.90 3.99 -24.37
C ASN A 100 -14.65 4.47 -23.61
N ILE A 101 -14.47 5.79 -23.54
CA ILE A 101 -13.46 6.44 -22.70
C ILE A 101 -14.16 7.53 -21.88
N ILE A 102 -14.21 7.34 -20.56
CA ILE A 102 -14.88 8.23 -19.60
C ILE A 102 -13.82 9.07 -18.90
N TYR A 103 -13.58 10.28 -19.42
CA TYR A 103 -12.51 11.16 -18.94
C TYR A 103 -12.72 11.66 -17.51
N ASP A 104 -13.96 11.89 -17.08
CA ASP A 104 -14.28 12.40 -15.75
C ASP A 104 -13.93 11.41 -14.63
N SER A 105 -14.18 10.12 -14.86
CA SER A 105 -13.85 9.04 -13.93
C SER A 105 -12.51 8.36 -14.21
N GLN A 106 -11.82 8.78 -15.28
CA GLN A 106 -10.60 8.16 -15.78
C GLN A 106 -10.75 6.67 -16.09
N THR A 107 -11.85 6.26 -16.73
CA THR A 107 -12.18 4.84 -17.01
C THR A 107 -12.28 4.55 -18.50
N ILE A 108 -11.53 3.58 -19.02
CA ILE A 108 -11.66 3.05 -20.37
C ILE A 108 -12.39 1.71 -20.33
N VAL A 109 -13.39 1.56 -21.20
CA VAL A 109 -14.18 0.33 -21.34
C VAL A 109 -13.68 -0.40 -22.57
N LEU A 110 -13.20 -1.63 -22.38
CA LEU A 110 -12.61 -2.45 -23.43
C LEU A 110 -13.39 -3.76 -23.58
N ALA A 111 -13.47 -4.26 -24.81
CA ALA A 111 -13.93 -5.62 -25.10
C ALA A 111 -12.91 -6.32 -26.00
N ASP A 112 -12.77 -7.63 -25.79
CA ASP A 112 -11.99 -8.48 -26.68
C ASP A 112 -12.57 -8.40 -28.10
N THR A 113 -11.71 -8.07 -29.08
CA THR A 113 -12.13 -7.90 -30.47
C THR A 113 -12.65 -9.23 -31.07
N ASP A 114 -12.09 -10.35 -30.66
CA ASP A 114 -12.54 -11.67 -31.10
C ASP A 114 -13.90 -12.02 -30.49
N ALA A 115 -14.17 -11.56 -29.26
CA ALA A 115 -15.48 -11.74 -28.63
C ALA A 115 -16.59 -11.00 -29.37
N LEU A 116 -16.35 -9.74 -29.77
CA LEU A 116 -17.31 -8.93 -30.52
C LEU A 116 -17.65 -9.51 -31.90
N ARG A 117 -16.75 -10.28 -32.50
CA ARG A 117 -16.95 -10.90 -33.82
C ARG A 117 -17.65 -12.25 -33.75
N GLY A 118 -17.60 -12.94 -32.61
CA GLY A 118 -18.09 -14.31 -32.44
C GLY A 118 -19.57 -14.46 -32.08
N GLY A 119 -20.36 -13.37 -32.05
CA GLY A 119 -21.81 -13.42 -31.85
C GLY A 119 -22.21 -13.79 -30.42
N SER A 120 -23.20 -14.68 -30.26
CA SER A 120 -23.70 -15.12 -28.94
C SER A 120 -22.73 -16.03 -28.20
N CYS A 121 -21.91 -16.79 -28.93
CA CYS A 121 -20.97 -17.75 -28.33
C CYS A 121 -19.59 -17.59 -28.96
N PRO A 122 -18.93 -16.45 -28.70
CA PRO A 122 -17.58 -16.27 -29.19
C PRO A 122 -16.62 -17.28 -28.57
N ARG A 123 -15.60 -17.67 -29.34
CA ARG A 123 -14.45 -18.42 -28.81
C ARG A 123 -13.34 -17.44 -28.49
N VAL A 124 -13.14 -17.18 -27.19
CA VAL A 124 -12.02 -16.37 -26.69
C VAL A 124 -10.70 -17.09 -26.95
N ARG A 125 -9.62 -16.34 -27.22
CA ARG A 125 -8.35 -16.91 -27.73
C ARG A 125 -7.13 -16.67 -26.87
N HIS A 126 -7.17 -15.67 -26.00
CA HIS A 126 -6.03 -15.31 -25.16
C HIS A 126 -6.48 -15.11 -23.71
N ASN A 127 -5.59 -15.49 -22.79
CA ASN A 127 -5.76 -15.19 -21.37
C ASN A 127 -5.74 -13.69 -21.18
N PHE A 128 -6.73 -13.19 -20.45
CA PHE A 128 -6.81 -11.80 -20.10
C PHE A 128 -6.57 -11.65 -18.61
N THR A 129 -5.32 -11.34 -18.25
CA THR A 129 -4.93 -11.01 -16.88
C THR A 129 -4.06 -9.76 -16.93
N PHE A 130 -4.61 -8.60 -16.57
CA PHE A 130 -3.81 -7.40 -16.34
C PHE A 130 -2.91 -7.64 -15.12
N GLY A 131 -1.60 -7.77 -15.37
CA GLY A 131 -0.55 -7.79 -14.35
C GLY A 131 0.20 -6.45 -14.25
N GLN A 132 1.27 -6.43 -13.45
CA GLN A 132 2.14 -5.27 -13.17
C GLN A 132 2.80 -4.61 -14.41
N ALA A 133 2.62 -5.17 -15.61
CA ALA A 133 3.28 -4.76 -16.85
C ALA A 133 2.71 -3.48 -17.49
N TYR A 134 1.44 -3.15 -17.24
CA TYR A 134 0.80 -1.93 -17.74
C TYR A 134 0.68 -0.90 -16.63
N GLU A 135 1.71 -0.06 -16.48
CA GLU A 135 1.82 0.87 -15.35
C GLU A 135 0.70 1.92 -15.28
N TRP A 136 0.01 2.14 -16.40
CA TRP A 136 -0.97 3.21 -16.60
C TRP A 136 -2.42 2.73 -16.55
N LEU A 137 -2.70 1.42 -16.53
CA LEU A 137 -4.06 0.85 -16.54
C LEU A 137 -4.25 -0.10 -15.35
N GLN A 138 -5.39 0.01 -14.65
CA GLN A 138 -5.75 -0.79 -13.47
C GLN A 138 -7.24 -1.12 -13.52
N TYR A 139 -7.70 -2.27 -13.04
CA TYR A 139 -9.14 -2.55 -12.98
C TYR A 139 -9.89 -1.58 -12.06
N THR A 140 -11.08 -1.14 -12.47
CA THR A 140 -11.99 -0.41 -11.58
C THR A 140 -12.84 -1.40 -10.77
N GLY A 141 -12.62 -1.48 -9.46
CA GLY A 141 -13.40 -2.37 -8.59
C GLY A 141 -12.90 -3.83 -8.59
N SER A 142 -13.76 -4.77 -8.21
CA SER A 142 -13.48 -6.22 -8.27
C SER A 142 -13.99 -6.75 -9.62
N PRO A 143 -13.12 -6.90 -10.66
CA PRO A 143 -13.54 -7.60 -11.87
C PRO A 143 -13.90 -9.04 -11.50
N ASP A 144 -15.05 -9.51 -11.99
CA ASP A 144 -15.37 -10.93 -11.96
C ASP A 144 -14.80 -11.58 -13.23
N ASN A 145 -14.56 -12.88 -13.17
CA ASN A 145 -13.96 -13.61 -14.29
C ASN A 145 -14.91 -14.69 -14.83
N LEU A 146 -14.89 -14.84 -16.14
CA LEU A 146 -15.34 -16.03 -16.83
C LEU A 146 -14.11 -16.90 -17.15
N THR A 147 -14.14 -18.15 -16.71
CA THR A 147 -13.10 -19.13 -16.99
C THR A 147 -13.61 -20.12 -18.02
N PHE A 148 -12.93 -20.18 -19.16
CA PHE A 148 -13.20 -21.08 -20.27
C PHE A 148 -12.23 -22.25 -20.26
N PHE A 149 -12.78 -23.44 -20.40
CA PHE A 149 -12.02 -24.67 -20.57
C PHE A 149 -12.32 -25.22 -21.96
N PHE A 150 -11.31 -25.44 -22.79
CA PHE A 150 -11.49 -25.94 -24.16
C PHE A 150 -10.84 -27.31 -24.37
N GLY A 151 -11.44 -28.12 -25.24
CA GLY A 151 -10.86 -29.39 -25.69
C GLY A 151 -10.76 -30.44 -24.58
N CYS A 152 -11.72 -30.46 -23.67
CA CYS A 152 -11.72 -31.30 -22.48
C CYS A 152 -12.12 -32.73 -22.81
N LYS A 153 -11.35 -33.70 -22.29
CA LYS A 153 -11.59 -35.14 -22.49
C LYS A 153 -11.93 -35.82 -21.16
N LEU A 154 -13.19 -35.69 -20.75
CA LEU A 154 -13.67 -36.21 -19.48
C LEU A 154 -13.81 -37.74 -19.45
N ASN A 155 -13.90 -38.41 -20.61
CA ASN A 155 -14.10 -39.87 -20.71
C ASN A 155 -12.82 -40.73 -20.56
N LEU A 156 -11.69 -40.17 -20.09
CA LEU A 156 -10.43 -40.90 -19.88
C LEU A 156 -10.22 -41.24 -18.38
N ALA A 157 -10.01 -42.53 -18.03
CA ALA A 157 -9.84 -43.00 -16.63
C ALA A 157 -8.39 -42.83 -16.08
N PRO A 158 -8.10 -42.77 -14.74
CA PRO A 158 -8.92 -42.52 -13.52
C PRO A 158 -8.34 -41.38 -12.60
N PRO A 159 -8.82 -41.17 -11.35
CA PRO A 159 -10.20 -41.00 -10.92
C PRO A 159 -10.66 -39.53 -11.09
N ILE A 160 -11.90 -39.34 -11.52
CA ILE A 160 -12.56 -38.04 -11.51
C ILE A 160 -13.12 -37.83 -10.10
N VAL A 161 -12.94 -36.63 -9.53
CA VAL A 161 -13.59 -36.25 -8.27
C VAL A 161 -15.09 -36.56 -8.39
N PRO A 162 -15.71 -37.31 -7.46
CA PRO A 162 -17.13 -37.63 -7.53
C PRO A 162 -17.97 -36.37 -7.75
N GLY A 163 -18.80 -36.36 -8.78
CA GLY A 163 -19.67 -35.22 -9.11
C GLY A 163 -19.11 -34.22 -10.13
N LEU A 164 -17.84 -34.29 -10.54
CA LEU A 164 -17.28 -33.34 -11.51
C LEU A 164 -17.97 -33.43 -12.89
N VAL A 165 -18.30 -34.63 -13.36
CA VAL A 165 -18.98 -34.81 -14.66
C VAL A 165 -20.37 -34.17 -14.64
N SER A 166 -21.16 -34.44 -13.60
CA SER A 166 -22.51 -33.86 -13.46
C SER A 166 -22.50 -32.35 -13.31
N VAL A 167 -21.47 -31.77 -12.70
CA VAL A 167 -21.30 -30.32 -12.62
C VAL A 167 -20.89 -29.78 -13.99
N ALA A 168 -19.89 -30.38 -14.65
CA ALA A 168 -19.39 -29.92 -15.94
C ALA A 168 -20.47 -29.92 -17.05
N ASP A 169 -21.34 -30.92 -17.09
CA ASP A 169 -22.43 -31.01 -18.07
C ASP A 169 -23.37 -29.78 -18.03
N GLN A 170 -23.57 -29.17 -16.86
CA GLN A 170 -24.40 -27.97 -16.71
C GLN A 170 -23.76 -26.72 -17.33
N TYR A 171 -22.43 -26.69 -17.39
CA TYR A 171 -21.63 -25.54 -17.84
C TYR A 171 -21.02 -25.76 -19.24
N GLN A 172 -21.42 -26.82 -19.94
CA GLN A 172 -20.95 -27.14 -21.28
C GLN A 172 -21.48 -26.12 -22.30
N ILE A 173 -20.57 -25.51 -23.05
CA ILE A 173 -20.90 -24.60 -24.14
C ILE A 173 -21.61 -25.38 -25.24
N ASN A 174 -22.91 -25.12 -25.41
CA ASN A 174 -23.80 -25.94 -26.25
C ASN A 174 -24.39 -25.16 -27.45
N CYS A 175 -23.76 -24.05 -27.82
CA CYS A 175 -24.23 -23.22 -28.90
C CYS A 175 -24.00 -23.86 -30.27
N LYS A 176 -25.02 -23.80 -31.13
CA LYS A 176 -24.96 -24.36 -32.50
C LYS A 176 -23.84 -23.78 -33.37
N THR A 177 -23.44 -22.54 -33.11
CA THR A 177 -22.40 -21.83 -33.88
C THR A 177 -21.00 -21.96 -33.26
N PHE A 178 -20.86 -22.62 -32.12
CA PHE A 178 -19.59 -22.76 -31.42
C PHE A 178 -18.80 -23.95 -31.97
N SER A 179 -17.52 -23.73 -32.31
CA SER A 179 -16.62 -24.78 -32.77
C SER A 179 -15.63 -25.15 -31.66
N ASN A 180 -15.59 -26.43 -31.31
CA ASN A 180 -14.67 -26.97 -30.30
C ASN A 180 -13.19 -26.91 -30.72
N GLY A 181 -12.89 -26.50 -31.95
CA GLY A 181 -11.53 -26.40 -32.47
C GLY A 181 -10.97 -27.75 -32.94
N PRO A 182 -9.73 -27.78 -33.43
CA PRO A 182 -9.15 -28.94 -34.11
C PRO A 182 -8.82 -30.13 -33.19
N ASP A 183 -8.63 -29.90 -31.88
CA ASP A 183 -8.18 -30.93 -30.93
C ASP A 183 -9.28 -31.89 -30.46
N GLY A 184 -10.55 -31.56 -30.77
CA GLY A 184 -11.74 -32.26 -30.30
C GLY A 184 -11.94 -32.17 -28.77
N GLY A 185 -13.12 -32.56 -28.29
CA GLY A 185 -13.48 -32.53 -26.86
C GLY A 185 -14.42 -31.39 -26.48
N ASP A 186 -14.92 -31.46 -25.26
CA ASP A 186 -15.95 -30.55 -24.76
C ASP A 186 -15.37 -29.21 -24.32
N SER A 187 -16.20 -28.17 -24.35
CA SER A 187 -15.82 -26.83 -23.91
C SER A 187 -16.78 -26.35 -22.83
N PHE A 188 -16.25 -25.71 -21.79
CA PHE A 188 -17.02 -25.27 -20.63
C PHE A 188 -16.74 -23.80 -20.32
N VAL A 189 -17.71 -23.13 -19.69
CA VAL A 189 -17.57 -21.76 -19.20
C VAL A 189 -18.14 -21.65 -17.79
N PHE A 190 -17.31 -21.19 -16.86
CA PHE A 190 -17.66 -21.03 -15.45
C PHE A 190 -17.50 -19.59 -14.99
N THR A 191 -18.31 -19.18 -14.03
CA THR A 191 -18.08 -17.97 -13.23
C THR A 191 -17.21 -18.27 -12.01
N SER A 192 -16.67 -17.22 -11.39
CA SER A 192 -15.80 -17.37 -10.21
C SER A 192 -16.56 -17.96 -9.02
N GLY A 193 -16.14 -19.15 -8.57
CA GLY A 193 -16.70 -19.84 -7.40
C GLY A 193 -17.75 -20.92 -7.69
N GLU A 194 -18.06 -21.20 -8.96
CA GLU A 194 -18.94 -22.31 -9.36
C GLU A 194 -18.27 -23.69 -9.24
N LEU A 195 -16.94 -23.73 -9.25
CA LEU A 195 -16.16 -24.94 -9.15
C LEU A 195 -15.20 -24.83 -7.95
N GLU A 196 -15.21 -25.83 -7.07
CA GLU A 196 -14.25 -25.87 -5.96
C GLU A 196 -12.83 -26.09 -6.48
N ALA A 197 -11.83 -25.52 -5.79
CA ALA A 197 -10.43 -25.55 -6.24
C ALA A 197 -9.89 -26.94 -6.64
N PRO A 198 -10.21 -28.05 -5.94
CA PRO A 198 -9.78 -29.39 -6.36
C PRO A 198 -10.41 -29.86 -7.68
N ALA A 199 -11.70 -29.55 -7.88
CA ALA A 199 -12.46 -29.89 -9.08
C ALA A 199 -12.00 -29.04 -10.28
N GLU A 200 -11.72 -27.76 -10.04
CA GLU A 200 -11.17 -26.83 -11.04
C GLU A 200 -9.79 -27.26 -11.52
N SER A 201 -8.90 -27.64 -10.61
CA SER A 201 -7.57 -28.12 -10.95
C SER A 201 -7.60 -29.42 -11.76
N GLU A 202 -8.51 -30.35 -11.44
CA GLU A 202 -8.62 -31.61 -12.18
C GLU A 202 -9.26 -31.41 -13.56
N LEU A 203 -10.25 -30.52 -13.68
CA LEU A 203 -10.82 -30.12 -14.97
C LEU A 203 -9.75 -29.47 -15.86
N ALA A 204 -8.99 -28.51 -15.32
CA ALA A 204 -7.90 -27.85 -16.03
C ALA A 204 -6.89 -28.84 -16.63
N ARG A 205 -6.54 -29.90 -15.89
CA ARG A 205 -5.59 -30.94 -16.32
C ARG A 205 -6.10 -31.79 -17.50
N ARG A 206 -7.41 -31.82 -17.71
CA ARG A 206 -8.09 -32.64 -18.73
C ARG A 206 -8.45 -31.87 -19.99
N CYS A 207 -8.20 -30.57 -20.01
CA CYS A 207 -8.50 -29.66 -21.10
C CYS A 207 -7.23 -29.23 -21.83
N SER A 208 -7.32 -28.99 -23.13
CA SER A 208 -6.17 -28.53 -23.93
C SER A 208 -5.82 -27.07 -23.65
N GLN A 209 -6.80 -26.28 -23.21
CA GLN A 209 -6.61 -24.85 -22.96
C GLN A 209 -7.54 -24.35 -21.85
N VAL A 210 -7.01 -23.48 -20.98
CA VAL A 210 -7.78 -22.74 -19.98
C VAL A 210 -7.57 -21.25 -20.20
N ILE A 211 -8.67 -20.51 -20.39
CA ILE A 211 -8.66 -19.07 -20.65
C ILE A 211 -9.52 -18.35 -19.62
N VAL A 212 -8.93 -17.39 -18.90
CA VAL A 212 -9.63 -16.50 -17.96
C VAL A 212 -9.84 -15.14 -18.62
N VAL A 213 -11.08 -14.65 -18.59
CA VAL A 213 -11.45 -13.36 -19.17
C VAL A 213 -12.22 -12.53 -18.12
N PRO A 214 -11.79 -11.30 -17.80
CA PRO A 214 -12.50 -10.45 -16.88
C PRO A 214 -13.72 -9.85 -17.59
N VAL A 215 -14.74 -9.65 -16.79
CA VAL A 215 -15.99 -9.03 -17.19
C VAL A 215 -16.42 -8.05 -16.10
N ASN A 216 -17.29 -7.12 -16.46
CA ASN A 216 -17.92 -6.29 -15.45
C ASN A 216 -18.82 -7.15 -14.55
N GLY A 217 -18.45 -7.28 -13.27
CA GLY A 217 -19.15 -8.14 -12.31
C GLY A 217 -20.61 -7.74 -12.07
N SER A 218 -20.95 -6.46 -12.16
CA SER A 218 -22.35 -6.02 -12.04
C SER A 218 -23.20 -6.54 -13.21
N ILE A 219 -22.62 -6.56 -14.42
CA ILE A 219 -23.26 -7.09 -15.61
C ILE A 219 -23.40 -8.61 -15.51
N LEU A 220 -22.34 -9.30 -15.08
CA LEU A 220 -22.36 -10.75 -14.87
C LEU A 220 -23.42 -11.16 -13.84
N ASN A 221 -23.50 -10.48 -12.70
CA ASN A 221 -24.48 -10.75 -11.64
C ASN A 221 -25.93 -10.45 -12.06
N SER A 222 -26.13 -9.49 -12.96
CA SER A 222 -27.45 -9.20 -13.52
C SER A 222 -27.86 -10.14 -14.67
N SER A 223 -26.92 -10.94 -15.18
CA SER A 223 -27.16 -11.86 -16.29
C SER A 223 -27.76 -13.18 -15.82
N ASN A 224 -28.48 -13.87 -16.71
CA ASN A 224 -28.98 -15.21 -16.41
C ASN A 224 -27.82 -16.21 -16.47
N GLN A 225 -27.23 -16.53 -15.31
CA GLN A 225 -26.08 -17.43 -15.19
C GLN A 225 -26.33 -18.82 -15.80
N SER A 226 -27.54 -19.36 -15.64
CA SER A 226 -27.93 -20.64 -16.22
C SER A 226 -27.95 -20.65 -17.75
N ALA A 227 -28.07 -19.47 -18.38
CA ALA A 227 -28.05 -19.30 -19.83
C ALA A 227 -26.65 -18.97 -20.36
N LEU A 228 -25.62 -18.85 -19.51
CA LEU A 228 -24.27 -18.54 -19.97
C LEU A 228 -23.80 -19.54 -21.04
N PRO A 229 -23.81 -20.87 -20.81
CA PRO A 229 -23.24 -21.83 -21.76
C PRO A 229 -24.01 -21.93 -23.09
N SER A 230 -25.26 -21.47 -23.12
CA SER A 230 -26.12 -21.40 -24.31
C SER A 230 -26.06 -20.06 -25.05
N GLY A 231 -25.10 -19.21 -24.70
CA GLY A 231 -24.79 -17.94 -25.39
C GLY A 231 -25.07 -16.68 -24.60
N GLY A 232 -25.45 -16.81 -23.32
CA GLY A 232 -25.51 -15.68 -22.40
C GLY A 232 -24.14 -15.03 -22.18
N TYR A 233 -23.06 -15.82 -22.17
CA TYR A 233 -21.71 -15.26 -21.92
C TYR A 233 -21.26 -14.30 -23.03
N GLY A 234 -21.68 -14.49 -24.28
CA GLY A 234 -21.35 -13.55 -25.36
C GLY A 234 -21.96 -12.16 -25.12
N GLN A 235 -23.15 -12.09 -24.51
CA GLN A 235 -23.75 -10.80 -24.15
C GLN A 235 -22.94 -10.09 -23.07
N VAL A 236 -22.40 -10.84 -22.10
CA VAL A 236 -21.53 -10.30 -21.04
C VAL A 236 -20.22 -9.81 -21.64
N LEU A 237 -19.56 -10.62 -22.47
CA LEU A 237 -18.30 -10.27 -23.13
C LEU A 237 -18.44 -9.03 -24.03
N ASN A 238 -19.57 -8.88 -24.73
CA ASN A 238 -19.85 -7.73 -25.59
C ASN A 238 -20.00 -6.40 -24.83
N LYS A 239 -20.26 -6.44 -23.52
CA LYS A 239 -20.29 -5.24 -22.67
C LYS A 239 -18.90 -4.83 -22.20
N GLY A 240 -17.93 -5.73 -22.30
CA GLY A 240 -16.54 -5.47 -21.94
C GLY A 240 -16.30 -5.41 -20.44
N PHE A 241 -15.16 -4.82 -20.10
CA PHE A 241 -14.69 -4.60 -18.73
C PHE A 241 -14.04 -3.22 -18.63
N ASP A 242 -13.98 -2.73 -17.40
CA ASP A 242 -13.59 -1.36 -17.09
C ASP A 242 -12.17 -1.30 -16.50
N LEU A 243 -11.33 -0.44 -17.08
CA LEU A 243 -9.99 -0.14 -16.58
C LEU A 243 -9.89 1.35 -16.23
N ALA A 244 -9.46 1.68 -15.01
CA ALA A 244 -9.00 3.00 -14.66
C ALA A 244 -7.62 3.24 -15.29
N TRP A 245 -7.42 4.41 -15.90
CA TRP A 245 -6.07 4.86 -16.22
C TRP A 245 -5.54 5.83 -15.16
N ASN A 246 -4.25 5.73 -14.84
CA ASN A 246 -3.60 6.59 -13.85
C ASN A 246 -2.29 7.15 -14.41
N SER A 247 -2.02 8.44 -14.17
CA SER A 247 -0.88 9.18 -14.73
C SER A 247 0.48 8.93 -14.03
N ARG A 248 0.59 7.92 -13.15
CA ARG A 248 1.59 7.95 -12.08
C ARG A 248 2.60 6.82 -12.12
N LYS A 249 3.76 7.09 -12.74
CA LYS A 249 5.10 6.70 -12.24
C LYS A 249 6.24 7.61 -12.71
N ASP A 250 6.03 8.46 -13.72
CA ASP A 250 7.09 9.31 -14.26
C ASP A 250 7.04 10.75 -13.69
N ASP A 251 8.00 11.08 -12.82
CA ASP A 251 8.16 12.41 -12.23
C ASP A 251 8.32 13.54 -13.27
N GLN A 252 8.78 13.23 -14.49
CA GLN A 252 9.01 14.21 -15.55
C GLN A 252 7.72 14.53 -16.31
N CYS A 253 6.95 13.51 -16.68
CA CYS A 253 5.64 13.70 -17.30
C CYS A 253 4.64 14.40 -16.36
N ASN A 254 4.64 14.03 -15.07
CA ASN A 254 3.80 14.71 -14.08
C ASN A 254 4.06 16.22 -14.00
N LYS A 255 5.32 16.65 -14.15
CA LYS A 255 5.66 18.09 -14.20
C LYS A 255 5.13 18.74 -15.48
N CYS A 256 5.18 18.03 -16.60
CA CYS A 256 4.63 18.50 -17.87
C CYS A 256 3.11 18.72 -17.79
N GLU A 257 2.35 17.74 -17.31
CA GLU A 257 0.89 17.85 -17.18
C GLU A 257 0.48 18.94 -16.20
N GLN A 258 1.20 19.07 -15.08
CA GLN A 258 0.99 20.18 -14.13
C GLN A 258 1.21 21.54 -14.80
N SER A 259 2.10 21.63 -15.79
CA SER A 259 2.32 22.84 -16.57
C SER A 259 1.25 23.12 -17.63
N ARG A 260 0.23 22.26 -17.75
CA ARG A 260 -0.79 22.24 -18.83
C ARG A 260 -0.20 21.87 -20.21
N GLY A 261 0.93 21.18 -20.23
CA GLY A 261 1.44 20.55 -21.43
C GLY A 261 1.05 19.08 -21.52
N TYR A 262 1.31 18.49 -22.68
CA TYR A 262 1.09 17.08 -22.95
C TYR A 262 2.42 16.32 -22.96
N CYS A 263 2.47 15.15 -22.34
CA CYS A 263 3.71 14.38 -22.30
C CYS A 263 4.02 13.75 -23.66
N SER A 264 5.30 13.80 -24.04
CA SER A 264 5.80 13.13 -25.22
C SER A 264 6.72 11.98 -24.84
N TYR A 265 6.49 10.83 -25.45
CA TYR A 265 7.32 9.64 -25.31
C TYR A 265 7.85 9.18 -26.67
N SER A 266 9.04 8.58 -26.65
CA SER A 266 9.57 7.81 -27.78
C SER A 266 8.84 6.46 -27.89
N GLN A 267 9.02 5.77 -29.01
CA GLN A 267 8.54 4.39 -29.19
C GLN A 267 9.13 3.42 -28.15
N ASN A 268 10.33 3.71 -27.62
CA ASN A 268 11.00 2.92 -26.59
C ASN A 268 10.57 3.31 -25.16
N ARG A 269 9.42 3.99 -24.98
CA ARG A 269 8.86 4.42 -23.69
C ARG A 269 9.74 5.40 -22.91
N ILE A 270 10.62 6.12 -23.61
CA ILE A 270 11.48 7.15 -23.00
C ILE A 270 10.76 8.48 -23.04
N PHE A 271 10.62 9.16 -21.89
CA PHE A 271 10.08 10.52 -21.84
C PHE A 271 11.02 11.48 -22.58
N LEU A 272 10.49 12.20 -23.56
CA LEU A 272 11.26 13.09 -24.42
C LEU A 272 11.08 14.58 -24.08
N GLY A 273 9.97 14.95 -23.46
CA GLY A 273 9.72 16.34 -23.06
C GLY A 273 8.24 16.73 -23.04
N CYS A 274 8.00 18.02 -22.87
CA CYS A 274 6.67 18.56 -22.68
C CYS A 274 6.18 19.32 -23.92
N LEU A 275 5.05 18.91 -24.49
CA LEU A 275 4.42 19.54 -25.65
C LEU A 275 3.41 20.60 -25.19
N CYS A 276 3.73 21.88 -25.39
CA CYS A 276 2.92 23.00 -24.91
C CYS A 276 1.85 23.41 -25.91
N SER A 277 0.72 23.93 -25.41
CA SER A 277 -0.42 24.36 -26.24
C SER A 277 -0.09 25.48 -27.25
N ASP A 278 1.02 26.20 -27.08
CA ASP A 278 1.51 27.23 -27.99
C ASP A 278 2.43 26.67 -29.11
N GLY A 279 2.57 25.35 -29.21
CA GLY A 279 3.39 24.66 -30.22
C GLY A 279 4.88 24.59 -29.89
N LYS A 280 5.30 25.05 -28.71
CA LYS A 280 6.68 24.94 -28.23
C LYS A 280 6.90 23.65 -27.45
N VAL A 281 8.16 23.23 -27.38
CA VAL A 281 8.58 22.08 -26.58
C VAL A 281 9.39 22.53 -25.36
N GLY A 282 8.93 22.15 -24.17
CA GLY A 282 9.64 22.36 -22.91
C GLY A 282 10.78 21.35 -22.76
N SER A 283 12.01 21.82 -22.54
CA SER A 283 13.17 20.95 -22.29
C SER A 283 13.05 20.27 -20.92
N GLN A 284 13.04 18.92 -20.91
CA GLN A 284 13.15 17.91 -19.81
C GLN A 284 12.62 18.21 -18.38
N SER A 285 12.08 19.40 -18.08
CA SER A 285 11.52 19.84 -16.78
C SER A 285 11.02 21.31 -16.76
N GLN A 286 10.96 22.06 -17.87
CA GLN A 286 10.43 23.44 -17.87
C GLN A 286 8.93 23.57 -18.24
N ASP A 287 8.30 24.52 -17.55
CA ASP A 287 6.86 24.78 -17.36
C ASP A 287 6.24 25.47 -18.60
N CYS A 288 5.27 24.83 -19.29
CA CYS A 288 4.45 25.46 -20.33
C CYS A 288 3.70 26.73 -19.86
N ARG A 289 3.74 27.04 -18.55
CA ARG A 289 3.22 28.28 -17.95
C ARG A 289 4.05 29.54 -18.25
N ARG A 290 5.27 29.44 -18.83
CA ARG A 290 6.17 30.61 -19.02
C ARG A 290 6.00 31.40 -20.31
N PHE A 291 5.14 31.01 -21.24
CA PHE A 291 4.94 31.75 -22.49
C PHE A 291 3.52 32.33 -22.58
N LYS A 292 3.26 33.40 -21.83
CA LYS A 292 2.27 34.39 -22.27
C LYS A 292 2.97 35.38 -23.22
N PRO A 293 2.35 35.79 -24.33
CA PRO A 293 2.86 36.88 -25.15
C PRO A 293 3.00 38.14 -24.30
N ARG A 294 4.12 38.84 -24.46
CA ARG A 294 4.36 40.17 -23.87
C ARG A 294 3.36 41.15 -24.48
N GLU A 295 2.38 41.58 -23.70
CA GLU A 295 1.81 42.92 -23.83
C GLU A 295 1.60 43.54 -22.45
N GLU A 296 2.36 44.61 -22.25
CA GLU A 296 2.15 45.79 -21.43
C GLU A 296 1.17 45.73 -20.24
N LYS A 297 1.73 45.98 -19.03
CA LYS A 297 1.31 47.15 -18.24
C LYS A 297 2.32 47.47 -17.14
N LYS A 298 2.77 48.72 -17.17
CA LYS A 298 3.66 49.40 -16.23
C LYS A 298 3.01 49.53 -14.85
N THR A 299 3.85 49.43 -13.82
CA THR A 299 3.82 50.13 -12.51
C THR A 299 2.48 50.27 -11.78
N PHE A 300 2.38 49.68 -10.57
CA PHE A 300 2.37 50.44 -9.31
C PHE A 300 2.48 49.46 -8.12
N LEU A 301 3.46 49.72 -7.25
CA LEU A 301 3.73 48.98 -6.02
C LEU A 301 2.54 49.03 -5.06
N LYS A 302 1.96 47.87 -4.72
CA LYS A 302 1.37 47.61 -3.39
C LYS A 302 1.42 46.11 -3.04
N LYS A 303 2.50 45.75 -2.33
CA LYS A 303 2.52 44.82 -1.19
C LYS A 303 1.74 43.49 -1.36
N TYR A 304 2.23 42.57 -2.19
CA TYR A 304 1.83 41.16 -2.11
C TYR A 304 2.96 40.30 -1.53
N ARG A 305 2.83 40.00 -0.22
CA ARG A 305 3.62 38.98 0.48
C ARG A 305 3.50 37.66 -0.29
N HIS A 306 4.62 37.13 -0.79
CA HIS A 306 4.68 35.77 -1.33
C HIS A 306 4.19 34.76 -0.29
N ARG A 307 2.95 34.27 -0.47
CA ARG A 307 2.38 33.17 0.30
C ARG A 307 2.93 31.87 -0.31
N ARG A 308 4.03 31.33 0.24
CA ARG A 308 4.47 29.96 -0.04
C ARG A 308 3.31 29.01 0.26
N ILE A 309 2.72 28.40 -0.77
CA ILE A 309 1.81 27.27 -0.62
C ILE A 309 2.69 26.03 -0.44
N SER A 310 2.42 25.24 0.59
CA SER A 310 3.15 24.00 0.87
C SER A 310 2.92 22.99 -0.26
N LYS A 311 3.98 22.32 -0.72
CA LYS A 311 3.97 21.38 -1.85
C LYS A 311 2.99 20.18 -1.66
N GLY A 312 2.51 19.91 -0.44
CA GLY A 312 1.61 18.79 -0.12
C GLY A 312 0.12 19.12 0.05
N THR A 313 -0.27 20.40 0.16
CA THR A 313 -1.67 20.78 0.46
C THR A 313 -2.68 20.35 -0.62
N PRO A 314 -2.40 20.48 -1.94
CA PRO A 314 -3.36 20.10 -2.99
C PRO A 314 -3.66 18.59 -3.07
N ARG A 315 -2.67 17.73 -2.80
CA ARG A 315 -2.84 16.26 -2.73
C ARG A 315 -3.80 15.87 -1.62
N ILE A 316 -3.61 16.45 -0.44
CA ILE A 316 -4.46 16.19 0.73
C ILE A 316 -5.88 16.70 0.49
N GLU A 317 -6.06 17.88 -0.13
CA GLU A 317 -7.40 18.39 -0.47
C GLU A 317 -8.13 17.49 -1.48
N SER A 318 -7.43 16.98 -2.50
CA SER A 318 -8.02 16.03 -3.46
C SER A 318 -8.41 14.69 -2.81
N PHE A 319 -7.63 14.22 -1.83
CA PHE A 319 -7.97 13.03 -1.03
C PHE A 319 -9.24 13.25 -0.20
N LEU A 320 -9.35 14.40 0.48
CA LEU A 320 -10.53 14.74 1.29
C LEU A 320 -11.80 14.92 0.45
N GLN A 321 -11.69 15.37 -0.80
CA GLN A 321 -12.83 15.53 -1.72
C GLN A 321 -13.37 14.20 -2.27
N ARG A 322 -12.50 13.19 -2.45
CA ARG A 322 -12.89 11.86 -2.98
C ARG A 322 -13.64 10.98 -1.97
N ASN A 323 -13.37 11.17 -0.68
CA ASN A 323 -13.91 10.32 0.39
C ASN A 323 -15.13 10.95 1.09
N GLY A 324 -15.80 11.93 0.48
CA GLY A 324 -16.84 12.71 1.12
C GLY A 324 -18.18 11.98 1.19
N THR A 325 -18.47 11.33 2.32
CA THR A 325 -19.83 11.12 2.86
C THR A 325 -19.70 10.68 4.33
N LEU A 326 -19.87 11.65 5.26
CA LEU A 326 -19.80 11.57 6.74
C LEU A 326 -18.41 11.28 7.36
N HIS A 327 -17.54 12.30 7.43
CA HIS A 327 -16.17 12.23 7.97
C HIS A 327 -15.72 13.56 8.65
N PRO A 328 -14.70 13.57 9.54
CA PRO A 328 -14.44 14.58 10.59
C PRO A 328 -14.53 16.06 10.19
N LYS A 329 -15.00 16.92 11.12
CA LYS A 329 -15.24 18.35 10.86
C LYS A 329 -13.95 19.07 10.43
N ARG A 330 -14.02 19.81 9.32
CA ARG A 330 -12.92 20.67 8.88
C ARG A 330 -12.93 21.99 9.66
N TYR A 331 -11.85 22.27 10.38
CA TYR A 331 -11.61 23.51 11.09
C TYR A 331 -10.63 24.41 10.34
N THR A 332 -10.82 25.72 10.45
CA THR A 332 -9.84 26.72 10.03
C THR A 332 -8.70 26.83 11.04
N TYR A 333 -7.53 27.28 10.60
CA TYR A 333 -6.39 27.50 11.52
C TYR A 333 -6.71 28.54 12.60
N THR A 334 -7.55 29.53 12.30
CA THR A 334 -8.00 30.53 13.29
C THR A 334 -8.85 29.89 14.38
N GLU A 335 -9.72 28.95 14.04
CA GLU A 335 -10.48 28.16 15.03
C GLU A 335 -9.57 27.26 15.85
N VAL A 336 -8.58 26.60 15.22
CA VAL A 336 -7.57 25.81 15.93
C VAL A 336 -6.78 26.65 16.92
N LYS A 337 -6.37 27.86 16.52
CA LYS A 337 -5.69 28.81 17.41
C LYS A 337 -6.60 29.25 18.56
N ARG A 338 -7.91 29.44 18.30
CA ARG A 338 -8.87 29.83 19.33
C ARG A 338 -9.11 28.70 20.34
N MET A 339 -9.39 27.48 19.88
CA MET A 339 -9.67 26.33 20.75
C MET A 339 -8.48 25.99 21.66
N THR A 340 -7.25 26.20 21.19
CA THR A 340 -6.02 25.97 21.96
C THR A 340 -5.54 27.19 22.76
N LYS A 341 -6.32 28.27 22.84
CA LYS A 341 -5.93 29.55 23.46
C LYS A 341 -4.55 30.04 22.97
N SER A 342 -4.32 29.97 21.66
CA SER A 342 -3.05 30.22 20.99
C SER A 342 -1.93 29.24 21.36
N PHE A 343 -2.26 27.95 21.45
CA PHE A 343 -1.32 26.87 21.78
C PHE A 343 -0.70 27.02 23.18
N ALA A 344 -1.50 27.48 24.16
CA ALA A 344 -1.01 27.83 25.50
C ALA A 344 -0.55 26.62 26.32
N GLU A 345 -1.26 25.50 26.24
CA GLU A 345 -1.01 24.30 27.05
C GLU A 345 -0.56 23.15 26.16
N LYS A 346 0.72 22.79 26.25
CA LYS A 346 1.33 21.69 25.49
C LYS A 346 1.25 20.41 26.32
N LEU A 347 0.60 19.39 25.77
CA LEU A 347 0.44 18.08 26.39
C LEU A 347 1.63 17.14 26.11
N GLY A 348 2.28 17.31 24.95
CA GLY A 348 3.40 16.45 24.57
C GLY A 348 4.06 16.85 23.26
N HIS A 349 5.20 16.21 22.95
CA HIS A 349 5.86 16.33 21.65
C HIS A 349 6.51 15.01 21.25
N GLY A 350 6.51 14.72 19.95
CA GLY A 350 7.12 13.50 19.41
C GLY A 350 7.73 13.69 18.02
N GLY A 351 8.02 12.58 17.34
CA GLY A 351 8.51 12.56 15.95
C GLY A 351 7.54 13.27 15.01
N PHE A 352 6.25 13.06 15.25
CA PHE A 352 5.11 13.44 14.42
C PHE A 352 4.60 14.88 14.62
N GLY A 353 4.83 15.49 15.79
CA GLY A 353 4.23 16.79 16.07
C GLY A 353 4.28 17.21 17.53
N ALA A 354 3.58 18.30 17.82
CA ALA A 354 3.29 18.74 19.18
C ALA A 354 1.78 18.66 19.43
N VAL A 355 1.39 18.19 20.62
CA VAL A 355 -0.02 18.05 21.00
C VAL A 355 -0.36 19.12 22.03
N TYR A 356 -1.49 19.79 21.86
CA TYR A 356 -1.96 20.88 22.73
C TYR A 356 -3.34 20.57 23.28
N ARG A 357 -3.61 21.03 24.49
CA ARG A 357 -4.97 21.00 25.05
C ARG A 357 -5.79 22.13 24.42
N GLY A 358 -7.08 21.87 24.23
CA GLY A 358 -8.01 22.90 23.81
C GLY A 358 -9.45 22.57 24.18
N ASN A 359 -10.35 23.51 23.93
CA ASN A 359 -11.79 23.34 24.12
C ASN A 359 -12.53 23.72 22.84
N LEU A 360 -13.49 22.88 22.44
CA LEU A 360 -14.47 23.23 21.40
C LEU A 360 -15.42 24.34 21.90
N SER A 361 -16.16 24.95 20.98
CA SER A 361 -17.12 26.01 21.31
C SER A 361 -18.25 25.58 22.23
N ASP A 362 -18.54 24.28 22.28
CA ASP A 362 -19.52 23.65 23.16
C ASP A 362 -18.94 23.25 24.54
N GLY A 363 -17.68 23.57 24.81
CA GLY A 363 -17.00 23.27 26.08
C GLY A 363 -16.31 21.90 26.13
N ARG A 364 -16.49 21.02 25.13
CA ARG A 364 -15.81 19.71 25.12
C ARG A 364 -14.29 19.87 25.02
N GLN A 365 -13.56 19.17 25.87
CA GLN A 365 -12.09 19.17 25.87
C GLN A 365 -11.55 18.35 24.69
N VAL A 366 -10.49 18.85 24.06
CA VAL A 366 -9.86 18.23 22.89
C VAL A 366 -8.34 18.23 22.98
N ALA A 367 -7.73 17.27 22.31
CA ALA A 367 -6.30 17.22 22.05
C ALA A 367 -6.02 17.60 20.58
N VAL A 368 -5.23 18.65 20.37
CA VAL A 368 -4.89 19.17 19.05
C VAL A 368 -3.46 18.79 18.70
N LYS A 369 -3.29 17.80 17.82
CA LYS A 369 -1.99 17.36 17.30
C LYS A 369 -1.61 18.23 16.11
N MET A 370 -0.65 19.13 16.31
CA MET A 370 -0.03 19.93 15.25
C MET A 370 1.09 19.12 14.60
N LEU A 371 0.88 18.72 13.34
CA LEU A 371 1.89 17.97 12.59
C LEU A 371 3.03 18.90 12.17
N LYS A 372 4.27 18.40 12.21
CA LYS A 372 5.43 19.19 11.77
C LYS A 372 5.30 19.58 10.29
N ASP A 373 5.87 20.73 9.94
CA ASP A 373 6.11 21.16 8.57
C ASP A 373 7.22 20.25 7.98
N SER A 374 6.89 18.98 7.71
CA SER A 374 7.84 18.01 7.17
C SER A 374 8.18 18.35 5.72
N LYS A 375 9.44 18.14 5.32
CA LYS A 375 9.88 18.18 3.91
C LYS A 375 9.23 17.09 3.04
N GLY A 376 8.40 16.23 3.63
CA GLY A 376 7.67 15.15 2.97
C GLY A 376 6.34 15.58 2.35
N ASP A 377 5.72 14.64 1.67
CA ASP A 377 4.51 14.77 0.86
C ASP A 377 3.19 14.77 1.65
N GLY A 378 3.23 14.57 2.97
CA GLY A 378 2.07 14.58 3.84
C GLY A 378 1.38 13.22 4.04
N GLU A 379 2.07 12.13 3.74
CA GLU A 379 1.59 10.75 3.94
C GLU A 379 1.05 10.49 5.35
N GLU A 380 1.71 10.97 6.39
CA GLU A 380 1.26 10.76 7.78
C GLU A 380 -0.13 11.35 8.03
N PHE A 381 -0.39 12.58 7.58
CA PHE A 381 -1.70 13.21 7.67
C PHE A 381 -2.75 12.41 6.89
N ILE A 382 -2.40 11.94 5.68
CA ILE A 382 -3.31 11.15 4.85
C ILE A 382 -3.60 9.80 5.49
N ASN A 383 -2.58 9.05 5.95
CA ASN A 383 -2.75 7.76 6.61
C ASN A 383 -3.62 7.89 7.85
N GLU A 384 -3.37 8.90 8.68
CA GLU A 384 -4.09 9.12 9.93
C GLU A 384 -5.56 9.45 9.61
N VAL A 385 -5.84 10.44 8.76
CA VAL A 385 -7.22 10.78 8.37
C VAL A 385 -7.91 9.63 7.63
N ALA A 386 -7.24 8.93 6.71
CA ALA A 386 -7.83 7.83 5.94
C ALA A 386 -8.23 6.63 6.81
N SER A 387 -7.41 6.33 7.82
CA SER A 387 -7.60 5.17 8.67
C SER A 387 -8.60 5.49 9.79
N ILE A 388 -8.33 6.52 10.60
CA ILE A 388 -9.12 6.82 11.80
C ILE A 388 -10.52 7.36 11.49
N SER A 389 -10.71 8.02 10.33
CA SER A 389 -12.04 8.54 9.98
C SER A 389 -13.09 7.45 9.79
N ARG A 390 -12.65 6.20 9.60
CA ARG A 390 -13.48 5.03 9.31
C ARG A 390 -13.64 4.12 10.54
N THR A 391 -13.09 4.55 11.68
CA THR A 391 -13.15 3.81 12.95
C THR A 391 -14.18 4.44 13.88
N SER A 392 -14.99 3.61 14.51
CA SER A 392 -15.86 4.00 15.62
C SER A 392 -15.92 2.82 16.58
N HIS A 393 -15.14 2.90 17.66
CA HIS A 393 -15.02 1.84 18.65
C HIS A 393 -14.61 2.41 20.00
N VAL A 394 -15.10 1.82 21.10
CA VAL A 394 -14.83 2.31 22.47
C VAL A 394 -13.32 2.35 22.78
N ASN A 395 -12.56 1.37 22.28
CA ASN A 395 -11.11 1.26 22.46
C ASN A 395 -10.24 1.90 21.36
N VAL A 396 -10.80 2.80 20.56
CA VAL A 396 -10.05 3.58 19.54
C VAL A 396 -10.36 5.06 19.76
N VAL A 397 -9.34 5.92 19.67
CA VAL A 397 -9.52 7.36 19.86
C VAL A 397 -10.37 7.96 18.75
N THR A 398 -11.30 8.85 19.10
CA THR A 398 -12.19 9.49 18.11
C THR A 398 -11.53 10.72 17.50
N LEU A 399 -11.37 10.75 16.17
CA LEU A 399 -11.00 11.95 15.43
C LEU A 399 -12.24 12.83 15.22
N LEU A 400 -12.30 13.95 15.94
CA LEU A 400 -13.40 14.91 15.88
C LEU A 400 -13.31 15.85 14.68
N GLY A 401 -12.09 16.12 14.21
CA GLY A 401 -11.87 17.02 13.11
C GLY A 401 -10.42 17.17 12.69
N PHE A 402 -10.21 17.94 11.62
CA PHE A 402 -8.87 18.27 11.15
C PHE A 402 -8.81 19.72 10.65
N CYS A 403 -7.61 20.28 10.63
CA CYS A 403 -7.32 21.55 9.98
C CYS A 403 -6.26 21.32 8.89
N LEU A 404 -6.58 21.78 7.69
CA LEU A 404 -5.66 21.84 6.57
C LEU A 404 -5.65 23.26 6.01
N HIS A 405 -4.64 24.04 6.40
CA HIS A 405 -4.44 25.40 5.90
C HIS A 405 -2.97 25.59 5.52
N ARG A 406 -2.67 25.46 4.22
CA ARG A 406 -1.30 25.53 3.67
C ARG A 406 -0.41 24.45 4.30
N SER A 407 0.70 24.85 4.91
CA SER A 407 1.60 23.96 5.64
C SER A 407 1.06 23.58 7.02
N LYS A 408 0.12 24.35 7.57
CA LYS A 408 -0.46 24.10 8.89
C LYS A 408 -1.48 22.97 8.82
N ARG A 409 -1.07 21.83 9.36
CA ARG A 409 -1.86 20.60 9.47
C ARG A 409 -2.11 20.30 10.95
N ALA A 410 -3.37 20.11 11.31
CA ALA A 410 -3.74 19.73 12.67
C ALA A 410 -4.80 18.63 12.65
N LEU A 411 -4.76 17.76 13.65
CA LEU A 411 -5.78 16.75 13.93
C LEU A 411 -6.35 17.03 15.32
N ILE A 412 -7.67 16.97 15.44
CA ILE A 412 -8.42 17.31 16.64
C ILE A 412 -9.08 16.03 17.15
N TYR A 413 -8.61 15.55 18.29
CA TYR A 413 -9.08 14.35 18.97
C TYR A 413 -9.88 14.69 20.22
N GLU A 414 -10.69 13.75 20.69
CA GLU A 414 -11.16 13.77 22.08
C GLU A 414 -9.96 13.79 23.06
N TYR A 415 -10.10 14.54 24.15
CA TYR A 415 -9.03 14.65 25.16
C TYR A 415 -9.05 13.46 26.11
N MET A 416 -7.86 12.93 26.40
CA MET A 416 -7.64 11.78 27.29
C MET A 416 -7.01 12.27 28.60
N PRO A 417 -7.79 12.39 29.69
CA PRO A 417 -7.32 13.03 30.93
C PRO A 417 -6.21 12.26 31.64
N ASN A 418 -6.20 10.92 31.53
CA ASN A 418 -5.19 10.08 32.19
C ASN A 418 -3.91 9.90 31.37
N GLY A 419 -3.82 10.48 30.16
CA GLY A 419 -2.62 10.48 29.33
C GLY A 419 -2.32 9.11 28.72
N SER A 420 -1.05 8.86 28.40
CA SER A 420 -0.59 7.59 27.82
C SER A 420 -0.36 6.50 28.87
N LEU A 421 -0.52 5.25 28.46
CA LEU A 421 -0.25 4.06 29.28
C LEU A 421 1.22 3.97 29.70
N GLU A 422 2.14 4.53 28.91
CA GLU A 422 3.57 4.67 29.27
C GLU A 422 3.76 5.23 30.69
N ARG A 423 2.93 6.18 31.12
CA ARG A 423 3.05 6.80 32.45
C ARG A 423 2.86 5.82 33.61
N TYR A 424 2.21 4.69 33.34
CA TYR A 424 1.87 3.66 34.32
C TYR A 424 2.66 2.36 34.11
N ALA A 425 3.21 2.14 32.91
CA ALA A 425 3.92 0.91 32.54
C ALA A 425 5.38 0.86 33.04
N PHE A 426 5.99 2.01 33.35
CA PHE A 426 7.35 2.07 33.90
C PHE A 426 7.28 2.21 35.43
N ARG A 427 7.50 1.12 36.15
CA ARG A 427 7.44 1.08 37.62
C ARG A 427 8.74 1.67 38.18
N LYS A 428 8.94 2.98 38.00
CA LYS A 428 10.08 3.66 38.62
C LYS A 428 9.91 3.62 40.14
N ASN A 429 10.89 3.03 40.82
CA ASN A 429 11.02 2.94 42.29
C ASN A 429 11.18 4.31 43.01
N SER A 430 10.69 5.40 42.43
CA SER A 430 10.69 6.73 43.02
C SER A 430 9.39 6.94 43.76
N LYS A 431 9.46 6.95 45.09
CA LYS A 431 8.35 7.18 46.03
C LYS A 431 7.40 8.30 45.54
N GLY A 432 6.21 7.92 45.06
CA GLY A 432 5.09 8.83 44.85
C GLY A 432 4.27 8.70 43.55
N GLU A 433 4.56 7.80 42.62
CA GLU A 433 3.92 7.78 41.29
C GLU A 433 2.85 6.69 41.07
N LEU A 434 1.77 7.11 40.40
CA LEU A 434 0.53 6.38 40.12
C LEU A 434 0.76 5.03 39.41
N SER A 435 0.58 3.91 40.10
CA SER A 435 0.57 2.55 39.51
C SER A 435 -0.85 2.02 39.36
N LEU A 436 -1.17 1.40 38.23
CA LEU A 436 -2.41 0.64 38.07
C LEU A 436 -2.31 -0.70 38.82
N THR A 437 -3.43 -1.18 39.38
CA THR A 437 -3.50 -2.55 39.91
C THR A 437 -3.43 -3.57 38.78
N TRP A 438 -3.12 -4.82 39.10
CA TRP A 438 -3.04 -5.90 38.12
C TRP A 438 -4.36 -6.15 37.39
N GLU A 439 -5.47 -6.05 38.11
CA GLU A 439 -6.83 -6.19 37.56
C GLU A 439 -7.09 -5.08 36.54
N LYS A 440 -6.68 -3.86 36.86
CA LYS A 440 -6.85 -2.74 35.94
C LYS A 440 -5.92 -2.82 34.73
N LEU A 441 -4.68 -3.31 34.91
CA LEU A 441 -3.78 -3.60 33.79
C LEU A 441 -4.33 -4.71 32.88
N PHE A 442 -4.99 -5.71 33.47
CA PHE A 442 -5.67 -6.77 32.75
C PHE A 442 -6.85 -6.22 31.92
N ASP A 443 -7.70 -5.39 32.52
CA ASP A 443 -8.78 -4.70 31.79
C ASP A 443 -8.24 -3.86 30.62
N VAL A 444 -7.13 -3.17 30.85
CA VAL A 444 -6.43 -2.41 29.81
C VAL A 444 -5.92 -3.33 28.70
N ALA A 445 -5.31 -4.46 29.02
CA ALA A 445 -4.85 -5.44 28.03
C ALA A 445 -6.02 -5.96 27.16
N VAL A 446 -7.13 -6.36 27.80
CA VAL A 446 -8.35 -6.81 27.12
C VAL A 446 -8.93 -5.72 26.22
N GLY A 447 -9.03 -4.47 26.72
CA GLY A 447 -9.54 -3.34 25.94
C GLY A 447 -8.68 -3.04 24.72
N ILE A 448 -7.36 -3.09 24.83
CA ILE A 448 -6.46 -2.90 23.68
C ILE A 448 -6.64 -4.05 22.68
N ALA A 449 -6.78 -5.29 23.17
CA ALA A 449 -6.99 -6.46 22.32
C ALA A 449 -8.29 -6.34 21.49
N ARG A 450 -9.40 -5.94 22.12
CA ARG A 450 -10.69 -5.65 21.46
C ARG A 450 -10.56 -4.54 20.42
N GLY A 451 -9.83 -3.47 20.76
CA GLY A 451 -9.53 -2.39 19.82
C GLY A 451 -8.78 -2.85 18.57
N LEU A 452 -7.75 -3.68 18.73
CA LEU A 452 -6.99 -4.25 17.61
C LEU A 452 -7.80 -5.28 16.81
N GLU A 453 -8.61 -6.10 17.46
CA GLU A 453 -9.55 -7.00 16.79
C GLU A 453 -10.49 -6.22 15.86
N TYR A 454 -11.07 -5.13 16.38
CA TYR A 454 -11.92 -4.25 15.59
C TYR A 454 -11.19 -3.69 14.36
N LEU A 455 -9.93 -3.25 14.50
CA LEU A 455 -9.14 -2.77 13.37
C LEU A 455 -8.86 -3.86 12.33
N HIS A 456 -8.59 -5.09 12.79
CA HIS A 456 -8.18 -6.21 11.92
C HIS A 456 -9.34 -6.89 11.20
N ARG A 457 -10.53 -6.93 11.80
CA ARG A 457 -11.72 -7.64 11.29
C ARG A 457 -13.02 -6.86 11.36
N GLY A 458 -13.21 -6.02 12.38
CA GLY A 458 -14.47 -5.29 12.62
C GLY A 458 -14.68 -4.05 11.75
N CYS A 459 -13.65 -3.57 11.04
CA CYS A 459 -13.75 -2.43 10.13
C CYS A 459 -14.04 -2.88 8.68
N SER A 460 -14.80 -2.06 7.93
CA SER A 460 -15.13 -2.29 6.50
C SER A 460 -13.90 -2.42 5.59
N THR A 461 -12.75 -1.94 6.03
CA THR A 461 -11.44 -2.29 5.46
C THR A 461 -10.50 -2.57 6.61
N ARG A 462 -9.77 -3.68 6.52
CA ARG A 462 -8.76 -4.04 7.51
C ARG A 462 -7.74 -2.92 7.65
N ILE A 463 -7.47 -2.51 8.89
CA ILE A 463 -6.44 -1.52 9.25
C ILE A 463 -5.34 -2.24 10.02
N VAL A 464 -4.09 -2.11 9.58
CA VAL A 464 -2.90 -2.53 10.33
C VAL A 464 -2.20 -1.28 10.87
N HIS A 465 -1.96 -1.22 12.18
CA HIS A 465 -1.54 0.00 12.87
C HIS A 465 -0.03 0.28 12.74
N PHE A 466 0.81 -0.75 12.86
CA PHE A 466 2.29 -0.72 12.81
C PHE A 466 3.02 0.08 13.90
N ASP A 467 2.33 0.61 14.90
CA ASP A 467 2.98 1.38 15.98
C ASP A 467 2.27 1.19 17.34
N ILE A 468 1.94 -0.06 17.66
CA ILE A 468 1.38 -0.42 18.97
C ILE A 468 2.50 -0.44 20.01
N LYS A 469 2.34 0.38 21.05
CA LYS A 469 3.28 0.58 22.18
C LYS A 469 2.58 1.37 23.29
N PRO A 470 3.08 1.36 24.56
CA PRO A 470 2.44 2.07 25.67
C PRO A 470 2.22 3.57 25.44
N HIS A 471 3.08 4.23 24.66
CA HIS A 471 2.97 5.65 24.35
C HIS A 471 1.71 6.00 23.52
N ASN A 472 1.28 5.07 22.66
CA ASN A 472 0.18 5.27 21.72
C ASN A 472 -1.17 4.72 22.26
N ILE A 473 -1.17 4.17 23.47
CA ILE A 473 -2.40 3.79 24.17
C ILE A 473 -2.74 4.92 25.15
N LEU A 474 -3.84 5.62 24.91
CA LEU A 474 -4.32 6.67 25.79
C LEU A 474 -5.40 6.15 26.74
N LEU A 475 -5.54 6.77 27.90
CA LEU A 475 -6.50 6.38 28.92
C LEU A 475 -7.53 7.50 29.13
N ASP A 476 -8.80 7.15 29.01
CA ASP A 476 -9.90 8.06 29.33
C ASP A 476 -10.10 8.21 30.85
N GLN A 477 -11.15 8.90 31.28
CA GLN A 477 -11.41 9.23 32.68
C GLN A 477 -11.60 7.97 33.55
N GLU A 478 -12.12 6.89 32.98
CA GLU A 478 -12.38 5.60 33.62
C GLU A 478 -11.20 4.61 33.43
N PHE A 479 -10.08 5.10 32.90
CA PHE A 479 -8.90 4.31 32.53
C PHE A 479 -9.22 3.23 31.47
N CYS A 480 -10.23 3.44 30.62
CA CYS A 480 -10.44 2.60 29.46
C CYS A 480 -9.38 2.95 28.39
N PRO A 481 -8.74 1.93 27.78
CA PRO A 481 -7.69 2.18 26.79
C PRO A 481 -8.27 2.55 25.43
N LYS A 482 -7.64 3.54 24.79
CA LYS A 482 -7.93 3.99 23.43
C LYS A 482 -6.66 4.00 22.60
N ILE A 483 -6.65 3.19 21.54
CA ILE A 483 -5.56 3.15 20.55
C ILE A 483 -5.54 4.48 19.80
N SER A 484 -4.34 5.07 19.68
CA SER A 484 -4.11 6.37 19.05
C SER A 484 -2.88 6.35 18.12
N ASP A 485 -2.67 7.44 17.40
CA ASP A 485 -1.54 7.67 16.48
C ASP A 485 -1.49 6.73 15.24
N PHE A 486 -2.45 6.95 14.34
CA PHE A 486 -2.59 6.18 13.09
C PHE A 486 -1.69 6.70 11.96
N GLY A 487 -0.67 7.51 12.25
CA GLY A 487 0.22 8.10 11.23
C GLY A 487 0.97 7.06 10.39
N MET A 488 1.23 5.87 10.95
CA MET A 488 1.88 4.74 10.29
C MET A 488 0.91 3.71 9.70
N ALA A 489 -0.39 3.83 10.00
CA ALA A 489 -1.39 2.82 9.69
C ALA A 489 -1.57 2.59 8.19
N LYS A 490 -2.03 1.39 7.83
CA LYS A 490 -2.32 0.99 6.46
C LYS A 490 -3.69 0.36 6.33
N LEU A 491 -4.40 0.76 5.28
CA LEU A 491 -5.64 0.15 4.81
C LEU A 491 -5.32 -1.01 3.88
N CYS A 492 -5.86 -2.19 4.15
CA CYS A 492 -5.65 -3.40 3.36
C CYS A 492 -6.96 -3.81 2.67
N ALA A 493 -6.94 -3.97 1.34
CA ALA A 493 -8.08 -4.52 0.60
C ALA A 493 -8.24 -6.02 0.92
N ASN A 494 -9.47 -6.46 1.20
CA ASN A 494 -9.74 -7.83 1.63
C ASN A 494 -9.49 -8.84 0.50
N LYS A 495 -8.41 -9.61 0.62
CA LYS A 495 -8.14 -11.01 0.17
C LYS A 495 -6.62 -11.29 0.18
N GLU A 496 -5.78 -10.26 0.22
CA GLU A 496 -4.33 -10.40 0.46
C GLU A 496 -4.03 -10.27 1.96
N SER A 497 -3.44 -11.30 2.56
CA SER A 497 -2.95 -11.27 3.96
C SER A 497 -1.66 -10.46 4.10
N ILE A 498 -1.02 -10.09 2.98
CA ILE A 498 0.34 -9.54 2.92
C ILE A 498 0.30 -8.04 2.64
N VAL A 499 0.95 -7.25 3.51
CA VAL A 499 1.07 -5.80 3.37
C VAL A 499 2.42 -5.47 2.73
N SER A 500 2.39 -4.79 1.58
CA SER A 500 3.61 -4.25 0.98
C SER A 500 3.96 -2.89 1.62
N ILE A 501 5.15 -2.81 2.24
CA ILE A 501 5.65 -1.58 2.87
C ILE A 501 6.96 -1.16 2.18
N ALA A 502 7.09 0.14 1.88
CA ALA A 502 8.37 0.75 1.51
C ALA A 502 9.13 1.14 2.79
N GLY A 503 10.23 0.41 3.08
CA GLY A 503 11.10 0.63 4.25
C GLY A 503 10.58 0.00 5.56
N ALA A 504 11.44 -0.09 6.57
CA ALA A 504 11.05 -0.50 7.91
C ALA A 504 10.18 0.58 8.56
N ARG A 505 9.06 0.18 9.19
CA ARG A 505 8.12 1.08 9.91
C ARG A 505 7.86 0.55 11.31
N GLY A 506 7.60 1.47 12.25
CA GLY A 506 7.29 1.17 13.65
C GLY A 506 8.37 1.64 14.64
N THR A 507 8.15 1.38 15.92
CA THR A 507 9.05 1.79 17.01
C THR A 507 9.95 0.65 17.45
N ILE A 508 11.27 0.90 17.48
CA ILE A 508 12.29 -0.06 17.92
C ILE A 508 11.89 -0.67 19.27
N GLY A 509 11.98 -2.00 19.38
CA GLY A 509 11.54 -2.77 20.54
C GLY A 509 10.17 -3.44 20.37
N TYR A 510 9.32 -2.92 19.48
CA TYR A 510 7.98 -3.48 19.19
C TYR A 510 7.81 -3.90 17.72
N ILE A 511 8.81 -3.64 16.86
CA ILE A 511 8.77 -4.01 15.44
C ILE A 511 8.86 -5.53 15.28
N ALA A 512 7.88 -6.12 14.61
CA ALA A 512 7.89 -7.54 14.31
C ALA A 512 9.04 -7.92 13.34
N PRO A 513 9.64 -9.12 13.49
CA PRO A 513 10.81 -9.53 12.69
C PRO A 513 10.62 -9.44 11.17
N GLU A 514 9.44 -9.80 10.69
CA GLU A 514 9.09 -9.78 9.28
C GLU A 514 9.00 -8.37 8.67
N VAL A 515 8.86 -7.34 9.51
CA VAL A 515 8.76 -5.93 9.06
C VAL A 515 10.12 -5.37 8.63
N TYR A 516 11.20 -5.79 9.30
CA TYR A 516 12.56 -5.40 8.91
C TYR A 516 13.29 -6.45 8.08
N SER A 517 12.86 -7.73 8.09
CA SER A 517 13.43 -8.77 7.23
C SER A 517 12.39 -9.78 6.77
N LYS A 518 12.18 -9.84 5.44
CA LYS A 518 11.24 -10.76 4.78
C LYS A 518 11.55 -12.25 4.99
N GLN A 519 12.74 -12.59 5.48
CA GLN A 519 13.12 -13.98 5.79
C GLN A 519 12.28 -14.58 6.93
N PHE A 520 11.73 -13.73 7.81
CA PHE A 520 10.89 -14.17 8.93
C PHE A 520 9.42 -14.34 8.54
N GLY A 521 9.03 -14.00 7.30
CA GLY A 521 7.69 -14.19 6.77
C GLY A 521 7.13 -12.93 6.09
N ALA A 522 5.83 -12.97 5.81
CA ALA A 522 5.11 -11.88 5.17
C ALA A 522 4.47 -10.94 6.21
N ILE A 523 4.58 -9.63 5.97
CA ILE A 523 4.00 -8.59 6.83
C ILE A 523 2.49 -8.67 6.75
N SER A 524 1.80 -8.63 7.89
CA SER A 524 0.34 -8.74 7.96
C SER A 524 -0.19 -8.07 9.24
N SER A 525 -1.48 -8.24 9.53
CA SER A 525 -2.06 -7.91 10.84
C SER A 525 -1.34 -8.60 12.00
N LYS A 526 -0.65 -9.72 11.75
CA LYS A 526 0.19 -10.43 12.74
C LYS A 526 1.39 -9.60 13.22
N SER A 527 1.78 -8.56 12.49
CA SER A 527 2.82 -7.64 12.95
C SER A 527 2.33 -6.77 14.13
N ASP A 528 1.06 -6.35 14.14
CA ASP A 528 0.45 -5.68 15.31
C ASP A 528 0.30 -6.63 16.50
N VAL A 529 0.01 -7.92 16.24
CA VAL A 529 -0.08 -8.95 17.30
C VAL A 529 1.26 -9.07 18.03
N TYR A 530 2.38 -9.06 17.30
CA TYR A 530 3.71 -9.07 17.91
C TYR A 530 3.95 -7.81 18.76
N SER A 531 3.65 -6.63 18.22
CA SER A 531 3.79 -5.37 18.97
C SER A 531 2.93 -5.34 20.23
N TYR A 532 1.71 -5.89 20.17
CA TYR A 532 0.84 -6.07 21.32
C TYR A 532 1.49 -6.97 22.38
N GLY A 533 2.01 -8.14 21.99
CA GLY A 533 2.69 -9.05 22.91
C GLY A 533 3.90 -8.41 23.60
N MET A 534 4.74 -7.70 22.85
CA MET A 534 5.89 -6.96 23.40
C MET A 534 5.44 -5.88 24.40
N MET A 535 4.38 -5.15 24.10
CA MET A 535 3.79 -4.15 24.99
C MET A 535 3.23 -4.78 26.27
N ILE A 536 2.54 -5.93 26.20
CA ILE A 536 2.05 -6.63 27.40
C ILE A 536 3.22 -7.07 28.30
N LEU A 537 4.29 -7.64 27.72
CA LEU A 537 5.47 -8.02 28.51
C LEU A 537 6.15 -6.82 29.20
N GLU A 538 6.10 -5.66 28.56
CA GLU A 538 6.59 -4.43 29.17
C GLU A 538 5.65 -3.90 30.27
N MET A 539 4.33 -3.94 30.06
CA MET A 539 3.34 -3.53 31.06
C MET A 539 3.44 -4.33 32.36
N VAL A 540 3.78 -5.62 32.28
CA VAL A 540 4.00 -6.43 33.48
C VAL A 540 5.37 -6.15 34.13
N GLY A 541 6.30 -5.47 33.43
CA GLY A 541 7.62 -5.12 33.97
C GLY A 541 8.67 -6.22 33.80
N ALA A 542 8.48 -7.15 32.85
CA ALA A 542 9.43 -8.23 32.60
C ALA A 542 10.84 -7.72 32.24
N ARG A 543 10.91 -6.55 31.60
CA ARG A 543 12.17 -5.92 31.20
C ARG A 543 12.98 -5.37 32.37
N GLU A 544 12.33 -4.76 33.35
CA GLU A 544 13.00 -4.17 34.53
C GLU A 544 13.51 -5.25 35.47
N ARG A 545 12.72 -6.32 35.69
CA ARG A 545 13.14 -7.45 36.54
C ARG A 545 14.28 -8.29 35.95
N ASN A 546 14.40 -8.35 34.63
CA ASN A 546 15.57 -8.94 33.96
C ASN A 546 16.87 -8.17 34.28
N ILE A 547 16.79 -6.86 34.51
CA ILE A 547 17.96 -6.00 34.82
C ILE A 547 18.38 -6.14 36.29
N ASP A 548 17.41 -6.26 37.21
CA ASP A 548 17.69 -6.31 38.65
C ASP A 548 18.22 -7.68 39.15
N ALA A 549 18.06 -8.77 38.37
CA ALA A 549 18.44 -10.15 38.73
C ALA A 549 19.96 -10.46 38.64
N ASN A 550 20.81 -9.53 39.07
CA ASN A 550 22.27 -9.48 38.89
C ASN A 550 23.07 -10.79 39.18
N SER A 551 23.41 -11.58 38.15
CA SER A 551 24.66 -12.39 38.08
C SER A 551 24.89 -12.90 36.65
N GLU A 552 25.91 -12.40 35.94
CA GLU A 552 26.51 -12.94 34.69
C GLU A 552 25.61 -13.19 33.44
N SER A 553 24.28 -13.16 33.55
CA SER A 553 23.31 -13.54 32.50
C SER A 553 22.65 -12.34 31.79
N SER A 554 23.15 -11.12 31.96
CA SER A 554 22.57 -9.87 31.40
C SER A 554 22.58 -9.75 29.85
N SER A 555 22.84 -10.86 29.15
CA SER A 555 22.82 -10.96 27.68
C SER A 555 21.55 -11.58 27.10
N HIS A 556 20.62 -12.05 27.94
CA HIS A 556 19.40 -12.73 27.47
C HIS A 556 18.31 -11.72 27.10
N TYR A 557 17.77 -11.87 25.87
CA TYR A 557 16.58 -11.20 25.39
C TYR A 557 15.44 -11.38 26.42
N PHE A 558 14.92 -10.30 27.01
CA PHE A 558 14.01 -10.39 28.18
C PHE A 558 12.75 -11.26 27.97
N PRO A 559 12.16 -11.38 26.75
CA PRO A 559 11.07 -12.32 26.52
C PRO A 559 11.47 -13.79 26.63
N GLN A 560 12.75 -14.12 26.38
CA GLN A 560 13.28 -15.45 26.67
C GLN A 560 13.41 -15.67 28.18
N TRP A 561 13.91 -14.67 28.91
CA TRP A 561 14.05 -14.75 30.36
C TRP A 561 12.71 -14.99 31.06
N ILE A 562 11.66 -14.23 30.69
CA ILE A 562 10.33 -14.40 31.29
C ILE A 562 9.70 -15.74 30.91
N TYR A 563 9.97 -16.28 29.71
CA TYR A 563 9.53 -17.62 29.32
C TYR A 563 10.12 -18.69 30.24
N GLU A 564 11.40 -18.54 30.61
CA GLU A 564 12.13 -19.50 31.45
C GLU A 564 11.80 -19.38 32.94
N HIS A 565 11.37 -18.20 33.40
CA HIS A 565 11.14 -17.90 34.82
C HIS A 565 9.67 -17.51 35.10
N ILE A 566 8.72 -17.94 34.27
CA ILE A 566 7.32 -17.49 34.36
C ILE A 566 6.71 -17.77 35.73
N ASP A 567 6.94 -18.95 36.31
CA ASP A 567 6.35 -19.35 37.59
C ASP A 567 6.90 -18.49 38.74
N GLU A 568 8.23 -18.36 38.83
CA GLU A 568 8.92 -17.52 39.82
C GLU A 568 8.52 -16.05 39.71
N TYR A 569 8.40 -15.56 38.47
CA TYR A 569 7.98 -14.20 38.20
C TYR A 569 6.54 -13.95 38.64
N CYS A 570 5.60 -14.85 38.32
CA CYS A 570 4.19 -14.69 38.69
C CYS A 570 4.02 -14.68 40.22
N ILE A 571 4.71 -15.57 40.93
CA ILE A 571 4.67 -15.63 42.41
C ILE A 571 5.25 -14.36 43.04
N SER A 572 6.36 -13.84 42.51
CA SER A 572 7.04 -12.66 43.05
C SER A 572 6.43 -11.32 42.64
N SER A 573 5.45 -11.30 41.72
CA SER A 573 4.83 -10.06 41.20
C SER A 573 3.46 -9.75 41.79
N SER A 574 2.76 -10.75 42.32
CA SER A 574 1.38 -10.66 42.79
C SER A 574 1.20 -10.46 44.30
N GLU A 575 2.28 -10.41 45.09
CA GLU A 575 2.22 -10.21 46.56
C GLU A 575 1.12 -11.05 47.26
N ILE A 576 1.08 -12.36 46.97
CA ILE A 576 0.32 -13.39 47.71
C ILE A 576 -1.23 -13.34 47.51
N ASP A 577 -1.73 -12.91 46.35
CA ASP A 577 -3.10 -13.25 45.94
C ASP A 577 -3.12 -14.24 44.76
N GLY A 578 -3.88 -15.34 44.92
CA GLY A 578 -3.98 -16.43 43.96
C GLY A 578 -4.68 -15.98 42.67
N GLU A 579 -5.71 -15.14 42.77
CA GLU A 579 -6.45 -14.64 41.61
C GLU A 579 -5.59 -13.67 40.78
N THR A 580 -4.92 -12.72 41.44
CA THR A 580 -3.97 -11.81 40.77
C THR A 580 -2.81 -12.57 40.10
N THR A 581 -2.26 -13.60 40.75
CA THR A 581 -1.20 -14.44 40.16
C THR A 581 -1.66 -15.08 38.86
N GLU A 582 -2.91 -15.52 38.82
CA GLU A 582 -3.52 -16.17 37.65
C GLU A 582 -3.73 -15.19 36.48
N LEU A 583 -4.17 -13.96 36.78
CA LEU A 583 -4.30 -12.88 35.80
C LEU A 583 -2.93 -12.52 35.19
N VAL A 584 -1.91 -12.33 36.01
CA VAL A 584 -0.54 -12.01 35.56
C VAL A 584 0.00 -13.14 34.69
N ARG A 585 -0.14 -14.39 35.14
CA ARG A 585 0.26 -15.57 34.36
C ARG A 585 -0.45 -15.58 33.01
N LYS A 586 -1.77 -15.37 32.98
CA LYS A 586 -2.56 -15.35 31.74
C LYS A 586 -2.04 -14.28 30.77
N MET A 587 -1.78 -13.06 31.24
CA MET A 587 -1.22 -11.98 30.42
C MET A 587 0.14 -12.36 29.81
N VAL A 588 1.04 -12.94 30.61
CA VAL A 588 2.38 -13.35 30.15
C VAL A 588 2.27 -14.47 29.13
N VAL A 589 1.48 -15.51 29.37
CA VAL A 589 1.30 -16.64 28.43
C VAL A 589 0.74 -16.15 27.09
N VAL A 590 -0.30 -15.32 27.11
CA VAL A 590 -0.89 -14.73 25.90
C VAL A 590 0.14 -13.87 25.17
N ALA A 591 0.93 -13.07 25.89
CA ALA A 591 1.98 -12.25 25.29
C ALA A 591 3.06 -13.10 24.60
N LEU A 592 3.46 -14.22 25.22
CA LEU A 592 4.42 -15.17 24.64
C LEU A 592 3.89 -15.82 23.35
N TRP A 593 2.59 -16.12 23.28
CA TRP A 593 1.93 -16.58 22.05
C TRP A 593 1.96 -15.49 20.96
N CYS A 594 1.80 -14.24 21.34
CA CYS A 594 1.79 -13.09 20.43
C CYS A 594 3.17 -12.79 19.81
N ILE A 595 4.28 -13.08 20.51
CA ILE A 595 5.64 -12.72 20.06
C ILE A 595 6.39 -13.84 19.32
N GLN A 596 5.70 -14.91 18.91
CA GLN A 596 6.32 -16.01 18.15
C GLN A 596 7.02 -15.48 16.89
N VAL A 597 8.19 -16.03 16.56
CA VAL A 597 9.00 -15.52 15.43
C VAL A 597 8.25 -15.62 14.11
N VAL A 598 7.63 -16.78 13.85
CA VAL A 598 6.86 -17.03 12.64
C VAL A 598 5.47 -16.41 12.77
N PRO A 599 5.07 -15.45 11.90
CA PRO A 599 3.80 -14.73 12.02
C PRO A 599 2.55 -15.61 11.98
N THR A 600 2.59 -16.75 11.27
CA THR A 600 1.47 -17.68 11.19
C THR A 600 1.19 -18.38 12.52
N ASN A 601 2.20 -18.54 13.37
CA ASN A 601 2.08 -19.19 14.68
C ASN A 601 1.47 -18.27 15.75
N ARG A 602 1.48 -16.95 15.51
CA ARG A 602 0.85 -15.98 16.41
C ARG A 602 -0.68 -16.12 16.33
N PRO A 603 -1.43 -15.99 17.44
CA PRO A 603 -2.89 -15.97 17.40
C PRO A 603 -3.42 -14.78 16.60
N THR A 604 -4.68 -14.84 16.18
CA THR A 604 -5.41 -13.64 15.71
C THR A 604 -5.83 -12.81 16.92
N MET A 605 -6.11 -11.52 16.75
CA MET A 605 -6.60 -10.70 17.87
C MET A 605 -7.94 -11.20 18.44
N THR A 606 -8.81 -11.78 17.61
CA THR A 606 -10.01 -12.51 18.09
C THR A 606 -9.62 -13.62 19.07
N ARG A 607 -8.64 -14.46 18.69
CA ARG A 607 -8.17 -15.52 19.56
C ARG A 607 -7.50 -14.99 20.83
N VAL A 608 -6.78 -13.86 20.74
CA VAL A 608 -6.18 -13.19 21.91
C VAL A 608 -7.26 -12.75 22.89
N VAL A 609 -8.35 -12.14 22.43
CA VAL A 609 -9.49 -11.75 23.28
C VAL A 609 -10.11 -12.99 23.95
N GLU A 610 -10.38 -14.06 23.19
CA GLU A 610 -10.87 -15.33 23.73
C GLU A 610 -9.94 -15.94 24.79
N MET A 611 -8.62 -15.89 24.57
CA MET A 611 -7.63 -16.41 25.52
C MET A 611 -7.60 -15.58 26.81
N LEU A 612 -7.78 -14.26 26.73
CA LEU A 612 -7.81 -13.40 27.92
C LEU A 612 -9.11 -13.58 28.71
N GLU A 613 -10.25 -13.56 28.03
CA GLU A 613 -11.58 -13.62 28.65
C GLU A 613 -11.99 -15.05 29.07
N GLY A 614 -11.40 -16.08 28.46
CA GLY A 614 -11.66 -17.48 28.79
C GLY A 614 -11.01 -17.96 30.09
N SER A 615 -11.32 -19.20 30.46
CA SER A 615 -10.76 -19.85 31.64
C SER A 615 -9.25 -20.07 31.52
N THR A 616 -8.56 -19.86 32.62
CA THR A 616 -7.11 -19.96 32.84
C THR A 616 -6.56 -21.40 32.74
N GLY A 617 -7.34 -22.39 33.19
CA GLY A 617 -6.93 -23.80 33.34
C GLY A 617 -6.62 -24.60 32.06
N GLY A 618 -6.57 -23.96 30.88
CA GLY A 618 -6.29 -24.62 29.59
C GLY A 618 -5.28 -23.90 28.70
N LEU A 619 -4.59 -22.87 29.20
CA LEU A 619 -3.61 -22.10 28.41
C LEU A 619 -2.21 -22.70 28.55
N GLU A 620 -1.81 -23.49 27.56
CA GLU A 620 -0.44 -24.01 27.46
C GLU A 620 0.55 -22.93 27.02
N LEU A 621 1.81 -23.09 27.39
CA LEU A 621 2.90 -22.26 26.89
C LEU A 621 3.10 -22.52 25.39
N PRO A 622 3.40 -21.48 24.58
CA PRO A 622 3.74 -21.67 23.18
C PRO A 622 5.06 -22.44 23.03
N PRO A 623 5.34 -23.04 21.86
CA PRO A 623 6.64 -23.65 21.59
C PRO A 623 7.80 -22.69 21.87
N LYS A 624 8.93 -23.23 22.37
CA LYS A 624 10.17 -22.46 22.64
C LYS A 624 10.90 -22.08 21.35
N VAL A 625 10.24 -21.28 20.51
CA VAL A 625 10.78 -20.70 19.27
C VAL A 625 10.68 -19.17 19.40
N LEU A 626 11.53 -18.63 20.29
CA LEU A 626 11.72 -17.19 20.47
C LEU A 626 13.06 -16.79 19.83
N LEU A 627 13.19 -15.53 19.40
CA LEU A 627 14.46 -15.02 18.89
C LEU A 627 15.54 -15.04 19.97
N SER A 628 16.76 -15.45 19.60
CA SER A 628 17.93 -15.34 20.46
C SER A 628 18.75 -14.08 20.12
N CYS A 629 19.56 -13.59 21.06
CA CYS A 629 20.48 -12.47 20.77
C CYS A 629 21.52 -12.80 19.67
N SER A 630 21.78 -14.08 19.36
CA SER A 630 22.63 -14.50 18.23
C SER A 630 21.98 -14.31 16.86
N ASP A 631 20.66 -14.45 16.76
CA ASP A 631 19.90 -14.26 15.51
C ASP A 631 19.89 -12.78 15.08
N PHE A 632 20.06 -11.90 16.05
CA PHE A 632 20.19 -10.45 15.90
C PHE A 632 21.62 -9.99 15.54
N ARG A 633 22.66 -10.79 15.84
CA ARG A 633 24.09 -10.46 15.61
C ARG A 633 24.68 -10.99 14.30
N SER A 634 24.04 -11.97 13.66
CA SER A 634 24.57 -12.67 12.48
C SER A 634 24.35 -11.93 11.13
N GLN A 635 23.78 -10.71 11.14
CA GLN A 635 23.47 -9.94 9.93
C GLN A 635 24.52 -8.85 9.67
N LYS A 636 25.53 -9.16 8.83
CA LYS A 636 26.39 -8.13 8.23
C LYS A 636 25.60 -7.37 7.16
N PHE A 637 25.38 -6.06 7.35
CA PHE A 637 24.83 -5.18 6.33
C PHE A 637 25.85 -4.97 5.19
N THR A 638 25.71 -5.70 4.08
CA THR A 638 26.52 -5.45 2.86
C THR A 638 25.95 -4.28 2.07
N VAL A 639 26.48 -3.08 2.30
CA VAL A 639 26.28 -1.93 1.41
C VAL A 639 27.08 -2.16 0.13
N ARG A 640 26.43 -2.41 -1.01
CA ARG A 640 27.09 -2.32 -2.32
C ARG A 640 27.50 -0.86 -2.58
N ARG A 641 28.76 -0.54 -2.28
CA ARG A 641 29.39 0.73 -2.68
C ARG A 641 29.50 0.77 -4.21
N ARG A 642 28.77 1.68 -4.88
CA ARG A 642 29.18 2.15 -6.21
C ARG A 642 30.34 3.15 -6.04
N PRO A 643 31.42 3.06 -6.82
CA PRO A 643 32.55 3.97 -6.68
C PRO A 643 32.18 5.37 -7.19
N ASN A 644 32.28 6.36 -6.30
CA ASN A 644 32.21 7.78 -6.66
C ASN A 644 33.49 8.19 -7.40
N ARG A 645 33.40 8.47 -8.70
CA ARG A 645 34.24 9.50 -9.32
C ARG A 645 33.47 10.82 -9.21
N PHE A 646 33.87 11.66 -8.26
CA PHE A 646 34.09 13.11 -8.41
C PHE A 646 34.35 13.73 -7.02
N ARG A 647 35.31 14.64 -7.01
CA ARG A 647 36.01 15.19 -5.84
C ARG A 647 35.27 16.41 -5.28
N SER A 648 35.24 16.48 -3.95
CA SER A 648 35.23 17.67 -3.08
C SER A 648 34.01 18.62 -2.98
N GLN A 649 33.38 18.55 -1.79
CA GLN A 649 32.88 19.62 -0.88
C GLN A 649 31.38 19.56 -0.54
N GLY A 650 31.08 19.16 0.72
CA GLY A 650 29.76 19.20 1.39
C GLY A 650 29.53 17.98 2.31
N PRO A 651 28.99 18.13 3.55
CA PRO A 651 29.04 17.08 4.56
C PRO A 651 28.05 15.95 4.27
N ALA A 652 28.57 14.78 3.93
CA ALA A 652 27.85 13.52 3.85
C ALA A 652 27.77 12.89 5.25
N THR A 653 26.76 13.26 6.06
CA THR A 653 26.56 12.68 7.40
C THR A 653 25.17 12.06 7.63
N ALA A 654 24.22 12.19 6.71
CA ALA A 654 22.83 11.75 6.97
C ALA A 654 22.52 10.27 6.64
N VAL A 655 23.35 9.57 5.84
CA VAL A 655 23.02 8.20 5.37
C VAL A 655 23.80 7.11 6.12
N ALA A 656 24.94 7.47 6.73
CA ALA A 656 25.72 6.53 7.56
C ALA A 656 25.13 6.37 8.98
N GLN A 657 24.34 7.34 9.45
CA GLN A 657 23.72 7.31 10.78
C GLN A 657 22.55 6.31 10.88
N ASP A 658 21.82 6.05 9.80
CA ASP A 658 20.66 5.14 9.81
C ASP A 658 21.06 3.66 9.92
N ALA A 659 22.19 3.26 9.31
CA ALA A 659 22.68 1.87 9.37
C ALA A 659 23.36 1.55 10.71
N ALA A 660 24.14 2.48 11.26
CA ALA A 660 24.71 2.35 12.61
C ALA A 660 23.62 2.38 13.71
N SER A 661 22.49 3.04 13.44
CA SER A 661 21.33 3.03 14.33
C SER A 661 20.58 1.70 14.32
N ALA A 662 20.55 0.97 13.20
CA ALA A 662 19.98 -0.39 13.13
C ALA A 662 20.85 -1.42 13.88
N GLU A 663 22.18 -1.30 13.78
CA GLU A 663 23.13 -2.14 14.53
C GLU A 663 23.10 -1.84 16.05
N LYS A 664 22.92 -0.56 16.43
CA LYS A 664 22.62 -0.16 17.83
C LYS A 664 21.20 -0.55 18.28
N ALA A 665 20.22 -0.59 17.39
CA ALA A 665 18.83 -0.97 17.70
C ALA A 665 18.68 -2.45 18.06
N SER A 666 19.53 -3.30 17.45
CA SER A 666 19.68 -4.73 17.79
C SER A 666 20.21 -4.95 19.22
N ALA A 667 21.05 -4.03 19.72
CA ALA A 667 21.60 -4.09 21.08
C ALA A 667 20.65 -3.60 22.19
N ALA A 668 19.58 -2.86 21.86
CA ALA A 668 18.64 -2.32 22.85
C ALA A 668 17.73 -3.37 23.51
N GLY A 669 17.54 -4.53 22.86
CA GLY A 669 16.87 -5.71 23.41
C GLY A 669 17.79 -6.72 24.11
N CYS A 670 19.12 -6.52 24.05
CA CYS A 670 20.14 -7.43 24.61
C CYS A 670 21.08 -6.72 25.62
N ILE A 671 20.71 -5.50 26.08
CA ILE A 671 21.39 -4.54 26.96
C ILE A 671 22.94 -4.57 27.00
N ARG A 672 23.55 -3.46 26.56
CA ARG A 672 24.73 -2.87 27.23
C ARG A 672 24.49 -1.37 27.44
N ARG A 673 24.50 -0.93 28.70
CA ARG A 673 24.89 0.44 29.06
C ARG A 673 26.37 0.37 29.43
N VAL A 674 27.26 0.81 28.53
CA VAL A 674 28.64 1.15 28.90
C VAL A 674 28.67 2.67 28.91
N GLU A 675 28.45 3.26 30.09
CA GLU A 675 28.93 4.60 30.38
C GLU A 675 30.27 4.43 31.10
N GLY A 676 31.32 4.97 30.51
CA GLY A 676 32.69 4.87 31.01
C GLY A 676 33.68 5.26 29.91
N ASP A 677 33.71 6.55 29.57
CA ASP A 677 34.95 7.35 29.51
C ASP A 677 34.68 8.68 28.79
N GLY A 678 35.06 9.76 29.46
CA GLY A 678 34.83 11.13 29.03
C GLY A 678 35.76 11.59 27.92
N LEU A 679 35.39 12.73 27.32
CA LEU A 679 36.22 13.93 27.15
C LEU A 679 35.53 14.90 26.17
N VAL A 680 35.24 16.09 26.71
CA VAL A 680 34.97 17.41 26.09
C VAL A 680 33.68 17.58 25.29
#